data_AF-A0A7S1LL18-F1
#
_entry.id   AF-A0A7S1LL18-F1
#
_cell.length_a   1.000
_cell.length_b   1.000
_cell.length_c   1.000
_cell.angle_alpha   90.00
_cell.angle_beta   90.00
_cell.angle_gamma   90.00
#
_symmetry.space_group_name_H-M   'P 1'
#
loop_
_entity.id
_entity.type
_entity.pdbx_description
1 polymer ?
#
loop_
_entity_poly.entity_id
_entity_poly.type
_entity_poly.pdbx_seq_one_letter_code
_entity_poly.pdbx_strand_id
1 'polypeptide(L)'
;MVSLPQFNFGCLSNQNQGCNSLRDAASCLKSKDGRPNITIAGLKAHDQPCVWCGGTPCTSGSGSLCEPFDYAMNGEGKAFNLFHAKLSYSFAGCKDDRPAAMTYDGFVPYVQGYMGPKPNTPAEIVPYWVPEKPTAEEMTCLTAYAGGCSAITEMKTCMSSRDGSNVPDNQGLKIAGEPCVWCNGANCVSNSSAKCLPFDYAMHGEGVAFRTFYNKINFRVAGCYAPYTKPAYDYTCLKAATTGCSNISNPYDCLGSKDGRVNPTIDGLKVAGEPCVWCGGGPCHTAANTMCEPFDYVMNGAGRAFYNFNAKLSYRMAACQDGHPQGATLDGFKTYIPGAMPTIKPFWWITEPKPQGEELSCLMEHRFGCYVIGNKDACLGSVDGRTTEEFNGLKIHGEPCVWCGGFPCQSNSTNLCEPYDFLMHGEGKAFLSFNAKTSYNVARCKSGKVVNPDAPEATLAQLNDISTQINGQTTDKGTTLENWATAAGATAAGTAAATAAATATPELQSGIKALTPAGSEESMAGKDCWYECGEKSGACAWCGAGKACCRDGWGDSDAAGCQGATGFVAGSNHECVAAVASASAATSGASATMSTSGTASTLAAGPEEVNEGGVTVVAPVAVSEPVSGQAPVAGTVTAAPMPEGWTPTTKGLATLPTLPPFFYQAPGAADAISGAADAAGAAASTAAGTASSAADAAGSAAGDAASTAAGAAAGAADAATSAADAAAAAASGTASTAAGAATGAADAAAGAAG
;
A
#
# COMPACT_ATOMS: atom_id res chain seq x y z
N MET A 1 18.18 -8.96 16.47
CA MET A 1 17.77 -10.37 16.52
C MET A 1 16.54 -10.45 17.40
N VAL A 2 15.53 -11.21 17.02
CA VAL A 2 14.34 -11.44 17.85
C VAL A 2 14.61 -12.68 18.70
N SER A 3 14.54 -12.52 20.02
CA SER A 3 14.78 -13.61 20.97
C SER A 3 13.56 -14.53 21.07
N LEU A 4 13.83 -15.82 21.27
CA LEU A 4 12.77 -16.82 21.41
C LEU A 4 12.06 -16.62 22.78
N PRO A 5 10.74 -16.40 22.81
CA PRO A 5 10.02 -16.08 24.04
C PRO A 5 10.02 -17.27 25.01
N GLN A 6 10.04 -17.00 26.32
CA GLN A 6 10.15 -18.01 27.38
C GLN A 6 8.81 -18.75 27.63
N PHE A 7 8.38 -19.54 26.65
CA PHE A 7 7.24 -20.43 26.75
C PHE A 7 7.64 -21.90 26.95
N ASN A 8 6.70 -22.71 27.41
CA ASN A 8 6.86 -24.16 27.47
C ASN A 8 6.71 -24.75 26.05
N PHE A 9 7.62 -25.63 25.67
CA PHE A 9 7.61 -26.36 24.39
C PHE A 9 7.55 -27.89 24.57
N GLY A 10 7.36 -28.38 25.80
CA GLY A 10 7.40 -29.81 26.16
C GLY A 10 6.26 -30.67 25.57
N CYS A 11 5.16 -30.05 25.14
CA CYS A 11 4.07 -30.73 24.43
C CYS A 11 4.36 -30.96 22.93
N LEU A 12 5.42 -30.36 22.38
CA LEU A 12 5.73 -30.42 20.95
C LEU A 12 6.50 -31.69 20.57
N SER A 13 6.11 -32.31 19.47
CA SER A 13 6.76 -33.52 18.94
C SER A 13 8.08 -33.18 18.24
N ASN A 14 9.13 -33.96 18.49
CA ASN A 14 10.39 -33.85 17.74
C ASN A 14 10.19 -34.32 16.29
N GLN A 15 10.56 -33.46 15.32
CA GLN A 15 10.59 -33.80 13.90
C GLN A 15 12.02 -34.09 13.46
N ASN A 16 12.38 -35.37 13.45
CA ASN A 16 13.76 -35.80 13.19
C ASN A 16 14.25 -35.48 11.76
N GLN A 17 13.33 -35.23 10.82
CA GLN A 17 13.61 -34.77 9.45
C GLN A 17 13.65 -33.23 9.31
N GLY A 18 13.39 -32.52 10.41
CA GLY A 18 13.34 -31.06 10.48
C GLY A 18 11.97 -30.46 10.17
N CYS A 19 11.75 -29.22 10.64
CA CYS A 19 10.54 -28.46 10.33
C CYS A 19 10.34 -28.30 8.81
N ASN A 20 11.44 -28.10 8.07
CA ASN A 20 11.49 -27.96 6.62
C ASN A 20 11.03 -29.20 5.83
N SER A 21 10.79 -30.35 6.49
CA SER A 21 10.16 -31.52 5.85
C SER A 21 8.63 -31.42 5.80
N LEU A 22 8.01 -30.57 6.63
CA LEU A 22 6.56 -30.51 6.78
C LEU A 22 5.89 -29.63 5.73
N ARG A 23 4.68 -30.04 5.31
CA ARG A 23 3.90 -29.37 4.24
C ARG A 23 2.47 -28.99 4.67
N ASP A 24 2.10 -29.26 5.91
CA ASP A 24 0.80 -28.90 6.48
C ASP A 24 0.95 -28.21 7.84
N ALA A 25 0.01 -27.32 8.13
CA ALA A 25 0.00 -26.50 9.34
C ALA A 25 -0.18 -27.31 10.62
N ALA A 26 -1.00 -28.37 10.59
CA ALA A 26 -1.33 -29.16 11.77
C ALA A 26 -0.14 -29.99 12.25
N SER A 27 0.68 -30.51 11.33
CA SER A 27 1.97 -31.12 11.63
C SER A 27 3.01 -30.09 12.04
N CYS A 28 3.08 -28.94 11.36
CA CYS A 28 4.05 -27.88 11.70
C CYS A 28 3.84 -27.37 13.14
N LEU A 29 2.62 -26.94 13.47
CA LEU A 29 2.31 -26.23 14.71
C LEU A 29 2.12 -27.15 15.94
N LYS A 30 2.33 -28.47 15.79
CA LYS A 30 2.49 -29.43 16.89
C LYS A 30 3.93 -29.92 17.09
N SER A 31 4.90 -29.29 16.42
CA SER A 31 6.26 -29.82 16.27
C SER A 31 7.37 -28.84 16.65
N LYS A 32 8.52 -29.40 17.00
CA LYS A 32 9.82 -28.74 17.10
C LYS A 32 10.88 -29.51 16.30
N ASP A 33 11.94 -28.84 15.88
CA ASP A 33 12.97 -29.45 15.04
C ASP A 33 13.83 -30.47 15.81
N GLY A 34 13.74 -31.73 15.41
CA GLY A 34 14.43 -32.85 16.04
C GLY A 34 15.82 -33.14 15.46
N ARG A 35 16.29 -32.41 14.44
CA ARG A 35 17.62 -32.67 13.82
C ARG A 35 18.73 -32.37 14.82
N PRO A 36 19.66 -33.30 15.09
CA PRO A 36 20.55 -33.21 16.25
C PRO A 36 21.60 -32.09 16.12
N ASN A 37 21.64 -31.19 17.10
CA ASN A 37 22.68 -30.16 17.29
C ASN A 37 23.05 -29.30 16.07
N ILE A 38 22.15 -29.14 15.10
CA ILE A 38 22.40 -28.29 13.93
C ILE A 38 22.23 -26.79 14.24
N THR A 39 23.20 -26.00 13.76
CA THR A 39 23.02 -24.59 13.44
C THR A 39 22.99 -24.42 11.92
N ILE A 40 22.18 -23.48 11.42
CA ILE A 40 22.04 -23.18 9.99
C ILE A 40 22.43 -21.71 9.81
N ALA A 41 23.51 -21.44 9.06
CA ALA A 41 24.08 -20.09 8.93
C ALA A 41 24.32 -19.37 10.28
N GLY A 42 24.74 -20.12 11.30
CA GLY A 42 24.97 -19.62 12.67
C GLY A 42 23.72 -19.51 13.55
N LEU A 43 22.53 -19.78 13.02
CA LEU A 43 21.25 -19.73 13.73
C LEU A 43 20.91 -21.10 14.33
N LYS A 44 20.29 -21.14 15.51
CA LYS A 44 19.92 -22.39 16.17
C LYS A 44 18.75 -23.05 15.43
N ALA A 45 18.90 -24.30 14.97
CA ALA A 45 17.78 -25.05 14.41
C ALA A 45 17.29 -26.14 15.36
N HIS A 46 18.18 -26.89 16.01
CA HIS A 46 17.80 -27.96 16.94
C HIS A 46 16.94 -27.46 18.12
N ASP A 47 15.90 -28.21 18.48
CA ASP A 47 15.01 -27.94 19.61
C ASP A 47 14.30 -26.57 19.53
N GLN A 48 14.07 -26.05 18.32
CA GLN A 48 13.25 -24.87 18.07
C GLN A 48 11.83 -25.26 17.67
N PRO A 49 10.78 -24.57 18.16
CA PRO A 49 9.43 -24.74 17.64
C PRO A 49 9.41 -24.45 16.14
N CYS A 50 8.57 -25.19 15.41
CA CYS A 50 8.39 -24.96 13.99
C CYS A 50 7.47 -23.76 13.72
N VAL A 51 7.83 -22.96 12.72
CA VAL A 51 7.09 -21.79 12.22
C VAL A 51 6.36 -22.19 10.94
N TRP A 52 5.04 -22.10 10.95
CA TRP A 52 4.20 -22.26 9.76
C TRP A 52 4.07 -20.93 9.03
N CYS A 53 4.22 -20.96 7.70
CA CYS A 53 4.32 -19.77 6.86
C CYS A 53 3.03 -19.47 6.07
N GLY A 54 1.87 -19.69 6.69
CA GLY A 54 0.55 -19.37 6.10
C GLY A 54 0.14 -20.20 4.89
N GLY A 55 0.93 -21.21 4.51
CA GLY A 55 0.75 -22.04 3.30
C GLY A 55 1.59 -21.61 2.09
N THR A 56 2.39 -20.54 2.21
CA THR A 56 3.39 -20.15 1.21
C THR A 56 4.81 -20.54 1.66
N PRO A 57 5.81 -20.58 0.76
CA PRO A 57 7.20 -20.80 1.14
C PRO A 57 7.67 -19.74 2.13
N CYS A 58 8.35 -20.16 3.19
CA CYS A 58 8.83 -19.27 4.24
C CYS A 58 9.87 -18.26 3.73
N THR A 59 10.80 -18.72 2.89
CA THR A 59 12.03 -17.99 2.57
C THR A 59 12.35 -18.00 1.09
N SER A 60 12.98 -16.94 0.59
CA SER A 60 13.50 -16.88 -0.77
C SER A 60 14.48 -18.03 -1.03
N GLY A 61 14.19 -18.87 -2.02
CA GLY A 61 15.04 -20.00 -2.41
C GLY A 61 14.76 -21.34 -1.70
N SER A 62 13.74 -21.41 -0.83
CA SER A 62 13.24 -22.70 -0.30
C SER A 62 11.83 -23.02 -0.81
N GLY A 63 11.48 -24.30 -0.82
CA GLY A 63 10.09 -24.78 -0.98
C GLY A 63 9.43 -25.13 0.36
N SER A 64 9.98 -24.65 1.47
CA SER A 64 9.55 -25.00 2.82
C SER A 64 8.34 -24.17 3.25
N LEU A 65 7.22 -24.82 3.57
CA LEU A 65 6.03 -24.15 4.14
C LEU A 65 6.12 -24.03 5.67
N CYS A 66 7.16 -24.62 6.26
CA CYS A 66 7.39 -24.76 7.69
C CYS A 66 8.92 -24.71 7.95
N GLU A 67 9.42 -23.93 8.91
CA GLU A 67 10.87 -23.78 9.19
C GLU A 67 11.16 -23.62 10.71
N PRO A 68 12.39 -23.85 11.22
CA PRO A 68 12.75 -23.61 12.63
C PRO A 68 12.68 -22.12 13.00
N PHE A 69 12.30 -21.82 14.25
CA PHE A 69 12.13 -20.45 14.74
C PHE A 69 13.31 -19.50 14.45
N ASP A 70 14.50 -19.77 14.98
CA ASP A 70 15.63 -18.83 14.83
C ASP A 70 16.06 -18.67 13.36
N TYR A 71 15.95 -19.74 12.56
CA TYR A 71 16.17 -19.67 11.12
C TYR A 71 15.14 -18.75 10.43
N ALA A 72 13.84 -18.96 10.65
CA ALA A 72 12.79 -18.14 10.03
C ALA A 72 12.82 -16.67 10.50
N MET A 73 13.05 -16.44 11.80
CA MET A 73 12.90 -15.11 12.43
C MET A 73 14.19 -14.28 12.46
N ASN A 74 15.37 -14.89 12.30
CA ASN A 74 16.67 -14.19 12.31
C ASN A 74 17.55 -14.50 11.09
N GLY A 75 17.06 -15.26 10.10
CA GLY A 75 17.81 -15.65 8.90
C GLY A 75 17.72 -14.70 7.70
N GLU A 76 16.84 -13.71 7.73
CA GLU A 76 16.80 -12.69 6.68
C GLU A 76 18.10 -11.86 6.68
N GLY A 77 18.75 -11.74 5.52
CA GLY A 77 20.07 -11.11 5.38
C GLY A 77 21.25 -11.94 5.88
N LYS A 78 21.04 -13.20 6.28
CA LYS A 78 22.12 -14.12 6.75
C LYS A 78 22.09 -15.50 6.10
N ALA A 79 20.90 -16.08 6.02
CA ALA A 79 20.65 -17.43 5.55
C ALA A 79 19.77 -17.45 4.28
N PHE A 80 19.02 -16.38 4.04
CA PHE A 80 18.19 -16.13 2.86
C PHE A 80 17.93 -14.63 2.72
N ASN A 81 17.50 -14.18 1.53
CA ASN A 81 17.38 -12.76 1.21
C ASN A 81 16.04 -12.14 1.66
N LEU A 82 14.96 -12.93 1.71
CA LEU A 82 13.61 -12.45 2.06
C LEU A 82 12.83 -13.51 2.86
N PHE A 83 12.24 -13.11 3.99
CA PHE A 83 11.19 -13.85 4.69
C PHE A 83 9.84 -13.44 4.11
N HIS A 84 9.16 -14.35 3.41
CA HIS A 84 7.90 -14.05 2.73
C HIS A 84 6.70 -13.93 3.68
N ALA A 85 6.71 -14.67 4.80
CA ALA A 85 5.55 -14.85 5.66
C ALA A 85 5.39 -13.81 6.78
N LYS A 86 6.06 -12.65 6.70
CA LYS A 86 6.13 -11.61 7.75
C LYS A 86 4.79 -11.21 8.39
N LEU A 87 3.68 -11.30 7.65
CA LEU A 87 2.33 -10.91 8.08
C LEU A 87 1.37 -12.11 8.28
N SER A 88 1.83 -13.34 8.06
CA SER A 88 0.99 -14.56 8.00
C SER A 88 1.58 -15.77 8.73
N TYR A 89 2.78 -15.65 9.31
CA TYR A 89 3.42 -16.73 10.05
C TYR A 89 2.77 -16.97 11.42
N SER A 90 2.98 -18.16 11.95
CA SER A 90 2.75 -18.49 13.37
C SER A 90 3.69 -19.61 13.78
N PHE A 91 4.03 -19.73 15.07
CA PHE A 91 4.95 -20.75 15.57
C PHE A 91 4.31 -21.70 16.57
N ALA A 92 4.86 -22.91 16.67
CA ALA A 92 4.40 -23.93 17.59
C ALA A 92 4.70 -23.56 19.05
N GLY A 93 3.77 -23.89 19.96
CA GLY A 93 3.93 -23.69 21.40
C GLY A 93 2.96 -24.56 22.19
N CYS A 94 2.92 -24.38 23.51
CA CYS A 94 2.07 -25.16 24.40
C CYS A 94 1.08 -24.29 25.17
N LYS A 95 -0.20 -24.61 25.06
CA LYS A 95 -1.28 -24.06 25.88
C LYS A 95 -1.97 -25.20 26.62
N ASP A 96 -2.10 -25.09 27.95
CA ASP A 96 -2.77 -26.10 28.78
C ASP A 96 -2.21 -27.53 28.54
N ASP A 97 -0.87 -27.61 28.46
CA ASP A 97 -0.04 -28.78 28.07
C ASP A 97 -0.36 -29.45 26.72
N ARG A 98 -1.11 -28.75 25.85
CA ARG A 98 -1.43 -29.19 24.49
C ARG A 98 -0.73 -28.31 23.45
N PRO A 99 -0.40 -28.85 22.27
CA PRO A 99 0.01 -28.05 21.13
C PRO A 99 -0.96 -26.90 20.83
N ALA A 100 -0.39 -25.72 20.58
CA ALA A 100 -1.06 -24.49 20.23
C ALA A 100 -0.18 -23.69 19.25
N ALA A 101 -0.80 -22.82 18.46
CA ALA A 101 -0.08 -21.88 17.61
C ALA A 101 0.04 -20.50 18.29
N MET A 102 1.13 -19.79 18.01
CA MET A 102 1.53 -18.55 18.70
C MET A 102 2.11 -17.50 17.75
N THR A 103 2.04 -16.24 18.17
CA THR A 103 2.74 -15.05 17.64
C THR A 103 3.50 -14.39 18.80
N TYR A 104 4.24 -13.30 18.55
CA TYR A 104 4.92 -12.59 19.65
C TYR A 104 3.95 -12.00 20.67
N ASP A 105 2.75 -11.60 20.23
CA ASP A 105 1.71 -11.05 21.09
C ASP A 105 0.97 -12.10 21.94
N GLY A 106 1.31 -13.39 21.79
CA GLY A 106 0.84 -14.49 22.63
C GLY A 106 0.26 -15.67 21.83
N PHE A 107 -0.75 -16.35 22.41
CA PHE A 107 -1.52 -17.36 21.68
C PHE A 107 -2.42 -16.68 20.67
N VAL A 108 -2.27 -17.03 19.38
CA VAL A 108 -3.13 -16.47 18.33
C VAL A 108 -4.53 -17.05 18.49
N PRO A 109 -5.60 -16.23 18.57
CA PRO A 109 -6.97 -16.74 18.64
C PRO A 109 -7.40 -17.44 17.34
N TYR A 110 -6.71 -17.17 16.23
CA TYR A 110 -6.86 -17.80 14.92
C TYR A 110 -5.52 -17.80 14.19
N VAL A 111 -5.17 -18.92 13.56
CA VAL A 111 -4.04 -19.03 12.63
C VAL A 111 -4.52 -19.56 11.29
N GLN A 112 -4.01 -19.00 10.20
CA GLN A 112 -4.20 -19.48 8.84
C GLN A 112 -3.49 -20.84 8.64
N GLY A 113 -4.11 -21.88 9.19
CA GLY A 113 -3.57 -23.23 9.27
C GLY A 113 -4.07 -24.04 10.48
N TYR A 114 -4.47 -23.39 11.58
CA TYR A 114 -4.53 -24.05 12.88
C TYR A 114 -5.52 -23.42 13.85
N MET A 115 -6.30 -24.27 14.53
CA MET A 115 -7.06 -23.93 15.73
C MET A 115 -6.63 -24.86 16.86
N GLY A 116 -6.35 -24.31 18.04
CA GLY A 116 -6.07 -25.10 19.24
C GLY A 116 -7.33 -25.85 19.71
N PRO A 117 -7.19 -27.01 20.39
CA PRO A 117 -8.33 -27.82 20.79
C PRO A 117 -9.22 -27.09 21.81
N LYS A 118 -10.51 -26.91 21.47
CA LYS A 118 -11.53 -26.45 22.43
C LYS A 118 -11.57 -27.41 23.65
N PRO A 119 -11.70 -26.92 24.89
CA PRO A 119 -11.90 -27.80 26.03
C PRO A 119 -13.22 -28.59 25.91
N ASN A 120 -13.17 -29.85 26.33
CA ASN A 120 -14.34 -30.70 26.64
C ASN A 120 -15.18 -31.26 25.46
N THR A 121 -14.65 -31.34 24.22
CA THR A 121 -15.24 -32.19 23.17
C THR A 121 -14.23 -33.20 22.60
N PRO A 122 -14.66 -34.42 22.21
CA PRO A 122 -13.88 -35.28 21.33
C PRO A 122 -13.92 -34.66 19.93
N ALA A 123 -12.91 -33.83 19.61
CA ALA A 123 -12.92 -33.01 18.41
C ALA A 123 -12.54 -33.81 17.16
N GLU A 124 -13.49 -33.95 16.24
CA GLU A 124 -13.22 -34.14 14.83
C GLU A 124 -12.46 -32.92 14.30
N ILE A 125 -11.41 -33.13 13.50
CA ILE A 125 -10.47 -32.07 13.09
C ILE A 125 -11.04 -31.34 11.88
N VAL A 126 -11.98 -30.42 12.14
CA VAL A 126 -12.53 -29.50 11.13
C VAL A 126 -11.39 -28.63 10.57
N PRO A 127 -11.21 -28.54 9.24
CA PRO A 127 -10.14 -27.72 8.64
C PRO A 127 -10.29 -26.23 8.96
N TYR A 128 -9.18 -25.55 9.25
CA TYR A 128 -9.13 -24.13 9.67
C TYR A 128 -9.78 -23.12 8.70
N TRP A 129 -10.00 -23.49 7.44
CA TRP A 129 -10.64 -22.65 6.42
C TRP A 129 -12.17 -22.78 6.42
N VAL A 130 -12.72 -23.76 7.15
CA VAL A 130 -14.16 -23.86 7.41
C VAL A 130 -14.52 -22.86 8.52
N PRO A 131 -15.43 -21.90 8.30
CA PRO A 131 -15.83 -20.95 9.32
C PRO A 131 -16.87 -21.61 10.24
N GLU A 132 -17.17 -21.00 11.39
CA GLU A 132 -18.33 -21.44 12.16
C GLU A 132 -19.62 -21.21 11.35
N LYS A 133 -20.44 -22.26 11.29
CA LYS A 133 -21.70 -22.28 10.53
C LYS A 133 -22.72 -21.35 11.20
N PRO A 134 -23.47 -20.52 10.44
CA PRO A 134 -24.58 -19.74 10.98
C PRO A 134 -25.57 -20.59 11.78
N THR A 135 -26.02 -20.06 12.92
CA THR A 135 -27.05 -20.70 13.77
C THR A 135 -28.40 -20.79 13.06
N ALA A 136 -29.35 -21.54 13.62
CA ALA A 136 -30.70 -21.65 13.05
C ALA A 136 -31.40 -20.29 12.99
N GLU A 137 -31.19 -19.47 14.02
CA GLU A 137 -31.61 -18.08 14.15
C GLU A 137 -30.99 -17.21 13.04
N GLU A 138 -29.67 -17.32 12.82
CA GLU A 138 -28.93 -16.64 11.75
C GLU A 138 -29.20 -17.21 10.33
N MET A 139 -30.12 -18.16 10.19
CA MET A 139 -30.61 -18.67 8.90
C MET A 139 -32.11 -18.42 8.69
N THR A 140 -32.79 -17.73 9.62
CA THR A 140 -34.25 -17.47 9.54
C THR A 140 -34.65 -16.59 8.36
N CYS A 141 -33.80 -15.63 7.97
CA CYS A 141 -34.02 -14.75 6.81
C CYS A 141 -33.68 -15.38 5.45
N LEU A 142 -33.00 -16.54 5.43
CA LEU A 142 -32.55 -17.17 4.18
C LEU A 142 -33.72 -17.89 3.49
N THR A 143 -33.92 -17.58 2.22
CA THR A 143 -34.98 -18.20 1.41
C THR A 143 -34.55 -19.61 1.00
N ALA A 144 -35.45 -20.59 1.08
CA ALA A 144 -35.17 -21.93 0.56
C ALA A 144 -35.24 -21.92 -0.98
N TYR A 145 -34.09 -22.08 -1.65
CA TYR A 145 -34.04 -22.10 -3.11
C TYR A 145 -34.35 -23.50 -3.65
N ALA A 146 -35.52 -23.67 -4.29
CA ALA A 146 -36.07 -24.99 -4.64
C ALA A 146 -35.19 -25.85 -5.58
N GLY A 147 -34.30 -25.23 -6.36
CA GLY A 147 -33.31 -25.93 -7.20
C GLY A 147 -32.06 -26.40 -6.46
N GLY A 148 -31.94 -26.13 -5.15
CA GLY A 148 -30.71 -26.27 -4.38
C GLY A 148 -29.68 -25.16 -4.65
N CYS A 149 -28.70 -25.01 -3.77
CA CYS A 149 -27.65 -23.99 -3.91
C CYS A 149 -26.85 -24.17 -5.20
N SER A 150 -26.63 -25.41 -5.63
CA SER A 150 -25.86 -25.76 -6.84
C SER A 150 -26.48 -25.26 -8.16
N ALA A 151 -27.77 -24.94 -8.18
CA ALA A 151 -28.44 -24.31 -9.32
C ALA A 151 -28.23 -22.79 -9.40
N ILE A 152 -27.67 -22.15 -8.37
CA ILE A 152 -27.55 -20.70 -8.28
C ILE A 152 -26.25 -20.21 -8.93
N THR A 153 -26.39 -19.36 -9.95
CA THR A 153 -25.27 -18.79 -10.72
C THR A 153 -24.92 -17.34 -10.34
N GLU A 154 -25.67 -16.72 -9.42
CA GLU A 154 -25.53 -15.31 -9.01
C GLU A 154 -25.17 -15.17 -7.52
N MET A 155 -24.22 -14.28 -7.18
CA MET A 155 -23.78 -14.04 -5.80
C MET A 155 -24.94 -13.64 -4.88
N LYS A 156 -25.70 -12.63 -5.30
CA LYS A 156 -26.83 -12.06 -4.57
C LYS A 156 -27.86 -13.12 -4.18
N THR A 157 -28.26 -13.94 -5.16
CA THR A 157 -29.23 -15.03 -4.99
C THR A 157 -28.65 -16.16 -4.14
N CYS A 158 -27.34 -16.43 -4.21
CA CYS A 158 -26.67 -17.41 -3.35
C CYS A 158 -26.65 -16.93 -1.89
N MET A 159 -26.28 -15.68 -1.64
CA MET A 159 -26.07 -15.13 -0.30
C MET A 159 -27.36 -14.78 0.45
N SER A 160 -28.51 -14.77 -0.22
CA SER A 160 -29.85 -14.68 0.39
C SER A 160 -30.55 -16.04 0.53
N SER A 161 -29.90 -17.14 0.15
CA SER A 161 -30.51 -18.48 0.07
C SER A 161 -29.91 -19.51 1.02
N ARG A 162 -30.75 -20.49 1.35
CA ARG A 162 -30.37 -21.81 1.84
C ARG A 162 -30.86 -22.88 0.86
N ASP A 163 -30.28 -24.06 0.90
CA ASP A 163 -30.67 -25.14 0.01
C ASP A 163 -32.12 -25.55 0.23
N GLY A 164 -32.95 -25.45 -0.81
CA GLY A 164 -34.35 -25.85 -0.80
C GLY A 164 -34.63 -27.10 -1.64
N SER A 165 -33.61 -27.87 -2.00
CA SER A 165 -33.79 -29.14 -2.70
C SER A 165 -34.35 -30.22 -1.76
N ASN A 166 -34.94 -31.26 -2.35
CA ASN A 166 -35.44 -32.43 -1.60
C ASN A 166 -34.34 -33.46 -1.30
N VAL A 167 -33.06 -33.08 -1.39
CA VAL A 167 -31.91 -33.96 -1.11
C VAL A 167 -31.48 -33.72 0.34
N PRO A 168 -31.70 -34.64 1.30
CA PRO A 168 -31.37 -34.40 2.70
C PRO A 168 -29.86 -34.33 2.94
N ASP A 169 -29.12 -35.26 2.33
CA ASP A 169 -27.68 -35.39 2.36
C ASP A 169 -27.16 -35.93 1.02
N ASN A 170 -25.85 -35.84 0.80
CA ASN A 170 -25.13 -36.45 -0.31
C ASN A 170 -23.81 -37.01 0.23
N GLN A 171 -23.67 -38.34 0.23
CA GLN A 171 -22.52 -39.05 0.80
C GLN A 171 -22.32 -38.75 2.31
N GLY A 172 -23.41 -38.54 3.06
CA GLY A 172 -23.36 -38.20 4.48
C GLY A 172 -23.13 -36.71 4.78
N LEU A 173 -22.81 -35.89 3.77
CA LEU A 173 -22.71 -34.44 3.87
C LEU A 173 -24.11 -33.84 3.74
N LYS A 174 -24.55 -33.01 4.67
CA LYS A 174 -25.90 -32.44 4.67
C LYS A 174 -26.10 -31.47 3.49
N ILE A 175 -27.29 -31.50 2.90
CA ILE A 175 -27.66 -30.68 1.75
C ILE A 175 -28.89 -29.81 2.09
N ALA A 176 -30.08 -30.39 2.23
CA ALA A 176 -31.30 -29.62 2.45
C ALA A 176 -31.24 -28.73 3.71
N GLY A 177 -31.66 -27.47 3.54
CA GLY A 177 -31.69 -26.45 4.57
C GLY A 177 -30.32 -25.90 4.98
N GLU A 178 -29.21 -26.33 4.37
CA GLU A 178 -27.90 -25.72 4.61
C GLU A 178 -27.81 -24.31 4.02
N PRO A 179 -27.09 -23.37 4.67
CA PRO A 179 -26.84 -22.07 4.07
C PRO A 179 -26.00 -22.24 2.80
N CYS A 180 -26.28 -21.45 1.77
CA CYS A 180 -25.53 -21.53 0.53
C CYS A 180 -24.15 -20.86 0.65
N VAL A 181 -23.15 -21.35 -0.08
CA VAL A 181 -21.76 -20.88 -0.06
C VAL A 181 -21.35 -20.42 -1.45
N TRP A 182 -20.98 -19.16 -1.59
CA TRP A 182 -20.60 -18.55 -2.86
C TRP A 182 -19.09 -18.60 -3.10
N CYS A 183 -18.68 -19.03 -4.29
CA CYS A 183 -17.28 -19.27 -4.66
C CYS A 183 -16.73 -18.21 -5.63
N ASN A 184 -16.96 -16.94 -5.30
CA ASN A 184 -16.46 -15.76 -6.02
C ASN A 184 -16.78 -15.72 -7.53
N GLY A 185 -17.88 -16.34 -7.96
CA GLY A 185 -18.27 -16.41 -9.37
C GLY A 185 -17.50 -17.42 -10.22
N ALA A 186 -16.54 -18.14 -9.63
CA ALA A 186 -15.84 -19.27 -10.24
C ALA A 186 -16.45 -20.60 -9.77
N ASN A 187 -16.00 -21.71 -10.36
CA ASN A 187 -16.41 -23.05 -9.93
C ASN A 187 -15.95 -23.30 -8.49
N CYS A 188 -16.84 -23.83 -7.64
CA CYS A 188 -16.47 -24.18 -6.26
C CYS A 188 -15.48 -25.36 -6.21
N VAL A 189 -15.73 -26.42 -7.01
CA VAL A 189 -15.11 -27.74 -6.82
C VAL A 189 -14.69 -28.41 -8.12
N SER A 190 -13.75 -29.34 -8.03
CA SER A 190 -13.07 -30.01 -9.17
C SER A 190 -13.96 -30.80 -10.15
N ASN A 191 -15.24 -31.01 -9.84
CA ASN A 191 -16.18 -31.82 -10.61
C ASN A 191 -17.53 -31.13 -10.87
N SER A 192 -17.62 -29.80 -10.69
CA SER A 192 -18.87 -29.05 -10.87
C SER A 192 -18.64 -27.63 -11.43
N SER A 193 -19.57 -27.17 -12.26
CA SER A 193 -19.70 -25.77 -12.68
C SER A 193 -20.48 -24.91 -11.68
N ALA A 194 -20.90 -25.48 -10.55
CA ALA A 194 -21.61 -24.75 -9.50
C ALA A 194 -20.73 -23.64 -8.90
N LYS A 195 -21.24 -22.42 -8.94
CA LYS A 195 -20.65 -21.21 -8.33
C LYS A 195 -21.10 -20.98 -6.89
N CYS A 196 -22.11 -21.74 -6.48
CA CYS A 196 -22.78 -21.72 -5.20
C CYS A 196 -23.00 -23.18 -4.75
N LEU A 197 -22.79 -23.52 -3.47
CA LEU A 197 -22.94 -24.90 -2.95
C LEU A 197 -23.57 -24.90 -1.55
N PRO A 198 -24.17 -26.01 -1.09
CA PRO A 198 -24.59 -26.16 0.32
C PRO A 198 -23.37 -26.12 1.25
N PHE A 199 -23.49 -25.49 2.43
CA PHE A 199 -22.37 -25.30 3.36
C PHE A 199 -21.62 -26.60 3.71
N ASP A 200 -22.31 -27.59 4.27
CA ASP A 200 -21.67 -28.81 4.77
C ASP A 200 -20.95 -29.57 3.65
N TYR A 201 -21.58 -29.63 2.46
CA TYR A 201 -20.97 -30.16 1.25
C TYR A 201 -19.73 -29.37 0.79
N ALA A 202 -19.77 -28.03 0.77
CA ALA A 202 -18.64 -27.20 0.37
C ALA A 202 -17.45 -27.27 1.35
N MET A 203 -17.74 -27.41 2.65
CA MET A 203 -16.76 -27.35 3.73
C MET A 203 -16.13 -28.71 4.06
N HIS A 204 -16.91 -29.80 4.00
CA HIS A 204 -16.47 -31.14 4.41
C HIS A 204 -16.43 -32.15 3.24
N GLY A 205 -16.83 -31.74 2.03
CA GLY A 205 -16.86 -32.64 0.86
C GLY A 205 -15.52 -32.91 0.17
N GLU A 206 -14.42 -32.27 0.59
CA GLU A 206 -13.11 -32.52 -0.02
C GLU A 206 -12.53 -33.87 0.46
N GLY A 207 -12.17 -34.73 -0.49
CA GLY A 207 -11.80 -36.13 -0.21
C GLY A 207 -13.01 -37.07 -0.06
N VAL A 208 -14.22 -36.54 0.09
CA VAL A 208 -15.49 -37.28 0.12
C VAL A 208 -16.17 -37.19 -1.25
N ALA A 209 -16.85 -36.08 -1.54
CA ALA A 209 -17.65 -35.88 -2.75
C ALA A 209 -16.90 -35.23 -3.92
N PHE A 210 -15.75 -34.61 -3.67
CA PHE A 210 -14.89 -34.00 -4.69
C PHE A 210 -13.41 -33.99 -4.30
N ARG A 211 -12.51 -33.81 -5.27
CA ARG A 211 -11.05 -33.87 -5.04
C ARG A 211 -10.42 -32.56 -4.58
N THR A 212 -11.05 -31.42 -4.89
CA THR A 212 -10.51 -30.10 -4.56
C THR A 212 -11.64 -29.09 -4.41
N PHE A 213 -11.63 -28.32 -3.31
CA PHE A 213 -12.37 -27.06 -3.18
C PHE A 213 -11.44 -25.91 -3.62
N TYR A 214 -11.75 -25.27 -4.74
CA TYR A 214 -10.87 -24.28 -5.37
C TYR A 214 -10.81 -22.95 -4.60
N ASN A 215 -11.91 -22.54 -3.97
CA ASN A 215 -12.07 -21.18 -3.44
C ASN A 215 -11.84 -21.05 -1.92
N LYS A 216 -11.02 -21.92 -1.30
CA LYS A 216 -10.69 -21.93 0.14
C LYS A 216 -10.32 -20.58 0.77
N ILE A 217 -9.80 -19.64 -0.02
CA ILE A 217 -9.40 -18.30 0.42
C ILE A 217 -10.42 -17.19 0.06
N ASN A 218 -11.40 -17.49 -0.79
CA ASN A 218 -12.32 -16.52 -1.42
C ASN A 218 -13.75 -17.07 -1.55
N PHE A 219 -14.24 -17.82 -0.57
CA PHE A 219 -15.66 -18.18 -0.49
C PHE A 219 -16.39 -17.30 0.55
N ARG A 220 -17.73 -17.28 0.51
CA ARG A 220 -18.58 -16.66 1.54
C ARG A 220 -19.77 -17.54 1.86
N VAL A 221 -20.26 -17.48 3.11
CA VAL A 221 -21.42 -18.25 3.56
C VAL A 221 -22.65 -17.33 3.60
N ALA A 222 -23.79 -17.82 3.12
CA ALA A 222 -25.08 -17.15 3.27
C ALA A 222 -25.47 -17.15 4.74
N GLY A 223 -25.80 -15.99 5.26
CA GLY A 223 -26.19 -15.86 6.65
C GLY A 223 -26.91 -14.54 6.87
N CYS A 224 -27.79 -14.54 7.84
CA CYS A 224 -28.37 -13.34 8.42
C CYS A 224 -27.32 -12.69 9.34
N TYR A 225 -26.13 -12.39 8.79
CA TYR A 225 -25.14 -11.53 9.44
C TYR A 225 -25.89 -10.31 9.95
N ALA A 226 -25.88 -10.11 11.27
CA ALA A 226 -26.65 -9.05 11.90
C ALA A 226 -26.28 -7.73 11.21
N PRO A 227 -27.20 -7.12 10.43
CA PRO A 227 -26.85 -5.96 9.66
C PRO A 227 -26.42 -4.87 10.63
N TYR A 228 -25.28 -4.21 10.35
CA TYR A 228 -24.83 -3.04 11.10
C TYR A 228 -26.01 -2.11 11.26
N THR A 229 -26.58 -2.06 12.46
CA THR A 229 -27.80 -1.34 12.72
C THR A 229 -27.47 0.14 12.61
N LYS A 230 -28.21 0.87 11.78
CA LYS A 230 -28.00 2.32 11.65
C LYS A 230 -28.10 2.94 13.05
N PRO A 231 -27.04 3.63 13.53
CA PRO A 231 -27.06 4.28 14.84
C PRO A 231 -28.25 5.23 15.00
N ALA A 232 -28.75 5.37 16.23
CA ALA A 232 -29.88 6.22 16.54
C ALA A 232 -29.50 7.72 16.65
N TYR A 233 -28.91 8.27 15.59
CA TYR A 233 -28.63 9.71 15.48
C TYR A 233 -29.82 10.48 14.89
N ASP A 234 -29.78 11.80 15.00
CA ASP A 234 -30.60 12.67 14.17
C ASP A 234 -30.09 12.64 12.71
N TYR A 235 -31.03 12.68 11.77
CA TYR A 235 -30.80 12.67 10.32
C TYR A 235 -31.73 13.68 9.60
N THR A 236 -32.42 14.55 10.34
CA THR A 236 -33.42 15.50 9.83
C THR A 236 -32.79 16.63 9.01
N CYS A 237 -31.62 17.12 9.41
CA CYS A 237 -30.83 18.15 8.71
C CYS A 237 -30.28 17.69 7.33
N LEU A 238 -30.24 16.38 7.04
CA LEU A 238 -29.62 15.86 5.83
C LEU A 238 -30.48 16.07 4.58
N LYS A 239 -29.87 16.60 3.52
CA LYS A 239 -30.48 16.81 2.20
C LYS A 239 -30.72 15.48 1.48
N ALA A 240 -31.74 15.40 0.63
CA ALA A 240 -31.98 14.22 -0.20
C ALA A 240 -31.16 14.31 -1.50
N ALA A 241 -30.17 13.44 -1.67
CA ALA A 241 -29.40 13.32 -2.91
C ALA A 241 -30.24 12.53 -3.94
N THR A 242 -30.98 13.22 -4.81
CA THR A 242 -31.98 12.62 -5.72
C THR A 242 -31.39 11.60 -6.70
N THR A 243 -30.13 11.77 -7.11
CA THR A 243 -29.36 10.82 -7.92
C THR A 243 -28.72 9.69 -7.10
N GLY A 244 -28.77 9.77 -5.77
CA GLY A 244 -28.20 8.80 -4.82
C GLY A 244 -26.79 9.13 -4.35
N CYS A 245 -26.41 8.59 -3.19
CA CYS A 245 -25.09 8.81 -2.58
C CYS A 245 -23.94 8.41 -3.53
N SER A 246 -24.12 7.33 -4.30
CA SER A 246 -23.17 6.79 -5.29
C SER A 246 -22.71 7.82 -6.34
N ASN A 247 -23.48 8.89 -6.56
CA ASN A 247 -23.15 9.95 -7.52
C ASN A 247 -22.45 11.17 -6.88
N ILE A 248 -22.05 11.09 -5.60
CA ILE A 248 -21.38 12.17 -4.88
C ILE A 248 -19.88 11.88 -4.75
N SER A 249 -19.05 12.73 -5.35
CA SER A 249 -17.58 12.70 -5.22
C SER A 249 -17.02 13.66 -4.16
N ASN A 250 -17.88 14.48 -3.54
CA ASN A 250 -17.48 15.52 -2.59
C ASN A 250 -17.78 15.13 -1.12
N PRO A 251 -16.84 15.31 -0.17
CA PRO A 251 -17.04 14.93 1.24
C PRO A 251 -18.16 15.71 1.93
N TYR A 252 -18.33 17.00 1.63
CA TYR A 252 -19.34 17.85 2.26
C TYR A 252 -20.74 17.52 1.76
N ASP A 253 -20.90 17.34 0.44
CA ASP A 253 -22.19 16.97 -0.13
C ASP A 253 -22.58 15.56 0.31
N CYS A 254 -21.61 14.67 0.50
CA CYS A 254 -21.83 13.33 1.04
C CYS A 254 -22.29 13.40 2.50
N LEU A 255 -21.49 14.01 3.39
CA LEU A 255 -21.82 14.12 4.82
C LEU A 255 -23.00 15.07 5.12
N GLY A 256 -23.39 15.89 4.15
CA GLY A 256 -24.60 16.71 4.16
C GLY A 256 -25.87 16.00 3.69
N SER A 257 -25.80 14.74 3.24
CA SER A 257 -26.88 14.07 2.50
C SER A 257 -27.27 12.68 3.00
N LYS A 258 -28.49 12.31 2.63
CA LYS A 258 -29.05 10.96 2.63
C LYS A 258 -29.49 10.60 1.22
N ASP A 259 -29.54 9.32 0.90
CA ASP A 259 -29.93 8.87 -0.45
C ASP A 259 -31.39 9.27 -0.75
N GLY A 260 -31.59 9.98 -1.85
CA GLY A 260 -32.88 10.46 -2.31
C GLY A 260 -33.45 9.68 -3.50
N ARG A 261 -32.88 8.53 -3.87
CA ARG A 261 -33.42 7.68 -4.94
C ARG A 261 -34.78 7.11 -4.52
N VAL A 262 -35.69 6.96 -5.49
CA VAL A 262 -37.03 6.37 -5.28
C VAL A 262 -37.01 4.87 -5.01
N ASN A 263 -35.93 4.18 -5.39
CA ASN A 263 -35.78 2.74 -5.18
C ASN A 263 -35.48 2.47 -3.70
N PRO A 264 -36.33 1.76 -2.95
CA PRO A 264 -36.12 1.55 -1.51
C PRO A 264 -34.88 0.71 -1.21
N THR A 265 -34.50 -0.17 -2.14
CA THR A 265 -33.34 -1.06 -2.01
C THR A 265 -32.51 -1.15 -3.29
N ILE A 266 -31.22 -1.46 -3.14
CA ILE A 266 -30.32 -1.98 -4.17
C ILE A 266 -29.76 -3.30 -3.62
N ASP A 267 -29.87 -4.38 -4.40
CA ASP A 267 -29.54 -5.76 -3.98
C ASP A 267 -30.21 -6.25 -2.68
N GLY A 268 -31.35 -5.64 -2.37
CA GLY A 268 -32.13 -5.86 -1.15
C GLY A 268 -31.51 -5.25 0.11
N LEU A 269 -30.44 -4.47 -0.03
CA LEU A 269 -29.92 -3.54 0.97
C LEU A 269 -30.69 -2.24 0.81
N LYS A 270 -31.08 -1.62 1.91
CA LYS A 270 -31.83 -0.36 1.89
C LYS A 270 -30.94 0.77 1.38
N VAL A 271 -31.49 1.60 0.49
CA VAL A 271 -30.80 2.83 0.07
C VAL A 271 -31.63 4.07 0.34
N ALA A 272 -32.90 4.13 -0.09
CA ALA A 272 -33.72 5.34 0.06
C ALA A 272 -33.85 5.78 1.53
N GLY A 273 -33.47 7.02 1.81
CA GLY A 273 -33.48 7.62 3.14
C GLY A 273 -32.38 7.11 4.09
N GLU A 274 -31.44 6.30 3.62
CA GLU A 274 -30.23 5.99 4.38
C GLU A 274 -29.22 7.14 4.28
N PRO A 275 -28.53 7.50 5.38
CA PRO A 275 -27.49 8.52 5.34
C PRO A 275 -26.37 8.06 4.41
N CYS A 276 -25.77 9.01 3.71
CA CYS A 276 -24.60 8.73 2.89
C CYS A 276 -23.37 8.50 3.77
N VAL A 277 -22.44 7.67 3.31
CA VAL A 277 -21.17 7.35 3.97
C VAL A 277 -20.03 7.77 3.05
N TRP A 278 -19.23 8.71 3.51
CA TRP A 278 -18.00 9.14 2.86
C TRP A 278 -16.88 8.16 3.15
N CYS A 279 -16.18 7.69 2.12
CA CYS A 279 -15.20 6.60 2.20
C CYS A 279 -13.74 7.08 2.25
N GLY A 280 -13.51 8.28 2.79
CA GLY A 280 -12.15 8.81 2.99
C GLY A 280 -11.44 9.24 1.70
N GLY A 281 -12.17 9.59 0.65
CA GLY A 281 -11.58 10.08 -0.61
C GLY A 281 -10.94 9.01 -1.50
N GLY A 282 -11.25 7.73 -1.24
CA GLY A 282 -11.00 6.61 -2.13
C GLY A 282 -12.29 5.81 -2.38
N PRO A 283 -12.26 4.77 -3.23
CA PRO A 283 -13.43 3.96 -3.55
C PRO A 283 -13.95 3.22 -2.32
N CYS A 284 -15.26 3.38 -2.02
CA CYS A 284 -15.94 2.69 -0.94
C CYS A 284 -15.74 1.17 -0.98
N HIS A 285 -15.86 0.59 -2.17
CA HIS A 285 -15.89 -0.86 -2.33
C HIS A 285 -15.35 -1.34 -3.68
N THR A 286 -15.09 -2.63 -3.80
CA THR A 286 -14.48 -3.25 -5.00
C THR A 286 -15.33 -3.21 -6.28
N ALA A 287 -16.62 -2.84 -6.23
CA ALA A 287 -17.53 -2.93 -7.38
C ALA A 287 -17.67 -1.64 -8.21
N ALA A 288 -17.27 -0.48 -7.68
CA ALA A 288 -17.29 0.80 -8.41
C ALA A 288 -16.33 1.80 -7.75
N ASN A 289 -15.91 2.82 -8.50
CA ASN A 289 -15.02 3.88 -8.01
C ASN A 289 -15.78 5.03 -7.29
N THR A 290 -16.78 4.67 -6.45
CA THR A 290 -17.65 5.63 -5.76
C THR A 290 -17.05 6.03 -4.41
N MET A 291 -16.91 7.33 -4.13
CA MET A 291 -16.32 7.83 -2.87
C MET A 291 -17.36 8.04 -1.75
N CYS A 292 -18.64 7.95 -2.11
CA CYS A 292 -19.79 8.13 -1.24
C CYS A 292 -20.85 7.08 -1.59
N GLU A 293 -21.45 6.41 -0.61
CA GLU A 293 -22.47 5.35 -0.83
C GLU A 293 -23.46 5.29 0.35
N PRO A 294 -24.68 4.72 0.22
CA PRO A 294 -25.66 4.64 1.32
C PRO A 294 -25.22 3.71 2.45
N PHE A 295 -25.50 4.08 3.70
CA PHE A 295 -25.02 3.34 4.89
C PHE A 295 -25.26 1.82 4.86
N ASP A 296 -26.50 1.35 4.69
CA ASP A 296 -26.78 -0.09 4.71
C ASP A 296 -26.09 -0.81 3.53
N TYR A 297 -26.04 -0.18 2.36
CA TYR A 297 -25.30 -0.69 1.21
C TYR A 297 -23.79 -0.81 1.49
N VAL A 298 -23.16 0.20 2.08
CA VAL A 298 -21.72 0.19 2.44
C VAL A 298 -21.40 -0.86 3.51
N MET A 299 -22.16 -0.86 4.60
CA MET A 299 -21.81 -1.61 5.80
C MET A 299 -22.21 -3.08 5.67
N ASN A 300 -23.33 -3.37 4.99
CA ASN A 300 -23.92 -4.71 4.87
C ASN A 300 -23.87 -5.29 3.43
N GLY A 301 -23.35 -4.53 2.45
CA GLY A 301 -23.14 -5.00 1.08
C GLY A 301 -21.87 -5.82 0.85
N ALA A 302 -20.94 -5.82 1.81
CA ALA A 302 -19.69 -6.59 1.73
C ALA A 302 -19.95 -8.10 1.78
N GLY A 303 -19.81 -8.77 0.65
CA GLY A 303 -20.17 -10.17 0.42
C GLY A 303 -21.58 -10.39 -0.13
N ARG A 304 -22.34 -9.33 -0.44
CA ARG A 304 -23.73 -9.40 -0.90
C ARG A 304 -24.00 -8.64 -2.20
N ALA A 305 -23.52 -7.40 -2.29
CA ALA A 305 -23.56 -6.55 -3.48
C ALA A 305 -22.17 -6.40 -4.12
N PHE A 306 -21.13 -6.36 -3.29
CA PHE A 306 -19.73 -6.22 -3.70
C PHE A 306 -18.82 -7.08 -2.81
N TYR A 307 -17.57 -7.32 -3.19
CA TYR A 307 -16.70 -8.22 -2.44
C TYR A 307 -16.24 -7.61 -1.11
N ASN A 308 -15.54 -6.48 -1.15
CA ASN A 308 -15.00 -5.84 0.06
C ASN A 308 -15.41 -4.38 0.17
N PHE A 309 -15.76 -3.97 1.40
CA PHE A 309 -15.76 -2.58 1.84
C PHE A 309 -14.31 -2.19 2.17
N ASN A 310 -13.78 -1.17 1.49
CA ASN A 310 -12.39 -0.76 1.57
C ASN A 310 -12.14 0.19 2.75
N ALA A 311 -13.02 1.17 2.93
CA ALA A 311 -12.81 2.32 3.82
C ALA A 311 -13.08 2.04 5.31
N LYS A 312 -12.93 0.80 5.78
CA LYS A 312 -13.30 0.33 7.14
C LYS A 312 -12.74 1.17 8.30
N LEU A 313 -11.60 1.83 8.11
CA LEU A 313 -10.94 2.67 9.12
C LEU A 313 -11.11 4.17 8.88
N SER A 314 -11.42 4.58 7.65
CA SER A 314 -11.47 5.98 7.20
C SER A 314 -12.88 6.54 7.03
N TYR A 315 -13.92 5.70 6.96
CA TYR A 315 -15.28 6.11 6.64
C TYR A 315 -15.91 7.07 7.67
N ARG A 316 -16.84 7.91 7.21
CA ARG A 316 -17.73 8.73 8.05
C ARG A 316 -19.15 8.69 7.51
N MET A 317 -20.13 8.51 8.38
CA MET A 317 -21.55 8.54 8.04
C MET A 317 -22.10 9.96 8.22
N ALA A 318 -22.90 10.42 7.27
CA ALA A 318 -23.70 11.64 7.39
C ALA A 318 -24.68 11.52 8.57
N ALA A 319 -24.62 12.45 9.53
CA ALA A 319 -25.57 12.52 10.64
C ALA A 319 -25.72 13.99 11.08
N CYS A 320 -26.68 14.26 11.95
CA CYS A 320 -26.93 15.61 12.47
C CYS A 320 -26.43 15.74 13.91
N GLN A 321 -25.63 16.76 14.17
CA GLN A 321 -25.22 17.19 15.50
C GLN A 321 -25.57 18.66 15.65
N ASP A 322 -26.29 19.00 16.72
CA ASP A 322 -26.75 20.37 17.01
C ASP A 322 -27.51 21.04 15.84
N GLY A 323 -28.27 20.23 15.07
CA GLY A 323 -29.03 20.66 13.88
C GLY A 323 -28.21 20.80 12.59
N HIS A 324 -26.90 20.60 12.64
CA HIS A 324 -25.99 20.74 11.49
C HIS A 324 -25.44 19.37 11.02
N PRO A 325 -25.23 19.16 9.70
CA PRO A 325 -24.61 17.94 9.22
C PRO A 325 -23.16 17.77 9.71
N GLN A 326 -22.84 16.57 10.19
CA GLN A 326 -21.53 16.18 10.70
C GLN A 326 -21.20 14.72 10.35
N GLY A 327 -19.90 14.40 10.32
CA GLY A 327 -19.42 13.05 10.06
C GLY A 327 -19.33 12.20 11.33
N ALA A 328 -20.25 11.25 11.50
CA ALA A 328 -20.26 10.29 12.60
C ALA A 328 -19.53 8.97 12.27
N THR A 329 -19.26 8.17 13.31
CA THR A 329 -18.85 6.76 13.21
C THR A 329 -19.96 5.86 13.76
N LEU A 330 -19.80 4.53 13.81
CA LEU A 330 -20.73 3.67 14.58
C LEU A 330 -20.67 3.97 16.09
N ASP A 331 -19.52 4.40 16.60
CA ASP A 331 -19.25 4.65 18.03
C ASP A 331 -19.70 6.04 18.51
N GLY A 332 -20.29 6.87 17.64
CA GLY A 332 -20.68 8.25 17.92
C GLY A 332 -19.93 9.32 17.12
N PHE A 333 -20.20 10.57 17.48
CA PHE A 333 -19.50 11.77 17.01
C PHE A 333 -18.19 11.95 17.80
N LYS A 334 -17.15 11.20 17.42
CA LYS A 334 -15.82 11.35 18.03
C LYS A 334 -15.18 12.66 17.58
N THR A 335 -15.11 13.64 18.47
CA THR A 335 -14.55 14.99 18.24
C THR A 335 -13.03 15.00 18.02
N TYR A 336 -12.34 13.88 18.21
CA TYR A 336 -10.89 13.79 18.04
C TYR A 336 -10.43 12.45 17.46
N ILE A 337 -9.62 12.55 16.41
CA ILE A 337 -8.50 11.66 16.11
C ILE A 337 -7.26 12.58 16.12
N PRO A 338 -6.08 12.14 16.60
CA PRO A 338 -4.83 12.90 16.44
C PRO A 338 -4.66 13.36 14.97
N GLY A 339 -4.63 14.67 14.74
CA GLY A 339 -4.66 15.29 13.41
C GLY A 339 -5.82 16.27 13.17
N ALA A 340 -6.91 16.19 13.95
CA ALA A 340 -7.97 17.21 14.16
C ALA A 340 -8.53 18.01 12.95
N MET A 341 -9.83 17.85 12.66
CA MET A 341 -10.57 18.76 11.76
C MET A 341 -11.27 19.89 12.53
N PRO A 342 -10.89 21.15 12.25
CA PRO A 342 -11.85 22.23 12.07
C PRO A 342 -11.64 22.91 10.70
N THR A 343 -12.73 23.27 10.01
CA THR A 343 -12.72 23.82 8.63
C THR A 343 -11.85 23.00 7.66
N ILE A 344 -12.44 21.95 7.10
CA ILE A 344 -11.91 21.26 5.91
C ILE A 344 -11.52 22.32 4.87
N LYS A 345 -10.30 22.22 4.34
CA LYS A 345 -9.93 22.78 3.04
C LYS A 345 -10.11 21.67 2.00
N PRO A 346 -10.29 21.96 0.69
CA PRO A 346 -10.47 20.92 -0.33
C PRO A 346 -9.38 19.83 -0.31
N PHE A 347 -8.20 20.13 0.23
CA PHE A 347 -7.05 19.24 0.38
C PHE A 347 -6.88 18.71 1.82
N TRP A 348 -7.92 18.11 2.42
CA TRP A 348 -7.88 17.66 3.83
C TRP A 348 -6.83 16.57 4.13
N TRP A 349 -6.33 15.88 3.10
CA TRP A 349 -5.22 14.93 3.21
C TRP A 349 -3.85 15.61 3.31
N ILE A 350 -3.72 16.89 2.94
CA ILE A 350 -2.49 17.66 3.17
C ILE A 350 -2.46 18.07 4.65
N THR A 351 -1.96 17.16 5.48
CA THR A 351 -1.93 17.31 6.95
C THR A 351 -0.89 18.32 7.45
N GLU A 352 0.12 18.64 6.64
CA GLU A 352 1.23 19.52 7.00
C GLU A 352 1.57 20.51 5.89
N PRO A 353 2.19 21.67 6.20
CA PRO A 353 2.75 22.55 5.19
C PRO A 353 3.80 21.83 4.34
N LYS A 354 3.93 22.25 3.08
CA LYS A 354 5.07 21.89 2.23
C LYS A 354 6.37 22.36 2.93
N PRO A 355 7.36 21.48 3.14
CA PRO A 355 8.65 21.86 3.75
C PRO A 355 9.38 22.93 2.93
N GLN A 356 10.08 23.86 3.59
CA GLN A 356 10.79 24.97 2.94
C GLN A 356 12.13 25.30 3.58
N GLY A 357 13.04 25.91 2.80
CA GLY A 357 14.32 26.44 3.29
C GLY A 357 15.19 25.38 3.96
N GLU A 358 15.45 25.54 5.25
CA GLU A 358 16.26 24.60 6.05
C GLU A 358 15.65 23.19 6.12
N GLU A 359 14.34 23.03 5.94
CA GLU A 359 13.71 21.70 5.86
C GLU A 359 13.98 20.98 4.54
N LEU A 360 14.55 21.65 3.54
CA LEU A 360 14.97 21.05 2.26
C LEU A 360 16.51 20.98 2.13
N SER A 361 17.27 21.69 2.96
CA SER A 361 18.70 21.97 2.73
C SER A 361 19.66 20.79 2.88
N CYS A 362 19.18 19.64 3.35
CA CYS A 362 19.92 18.37 3.44
C CYS A 362 19.46 17.31 2.42
N LEU A 363 18.43 17.61 1.62
CA LEU A 363 17.91 16.71 0.60
C LEU A 363 18.77 16.76 -0.67
N MET A 364 18.94 15.62 -1.33
CA MET A 364 19.73 15.52 -2.56
C MET A 364 18.84 15.61 -3.80
N GLU A 365 19.27 16.35 -4.83
CA GLU A 365 18.60 16.34 -6.13
C GLU A 365 18.71 14.97 -6.81
N HIS A 366 17.59 14.24 -6.87
CA HIS A 366 17.56 12.99 -7.60
C HIS A 366 17.42 13.28 -9.10
N ARG A 367 18.52 13.20 -9.86
CA ARG A 367 18.67 13.65 -11.26
C ARG A 367 17.57 13.18 -12.23
N PHE A 368 17.00 12.00 -12.01
CA PHE A 368 15.94 11.43 -12.85
C PHE A 368 14.52 11.73 -12.32
N GLY A 369 14.41 12.50 -11.23
CA GLY A 369 13.19 12.84 -10.53
C GLY A 369 12.77 11.83 -9.47
N CYS A 370 11.74 12.17 -8.69
CA CYS A 370 11.19 11.33 -7.62
C CYS A 370 10.56 10.03 -8.17
N TYR A 371 9.96 10.11 -9.36
CA TYR A 371 9.08 9.06 -9.90
C TYR A 371 9.77 7.70 -10.13
N VAL A 372 11.09 7.68 -10.32
CA VAL A 372 11.89 6.45 -10.49
C VAL A 372 12.35 5.82 -9.17
N ILE A 373 12.13 6.49 -8.03
CA ILE A 373 12.70 6.05 -6.74
C ILE A 373 11.82 4.96 -6.10
N GLY A 374 12.26 3.71 -6.22
CA GLY A 374 11.59 2.54 -5.61
C GLY A 374 11.89 2.28 -4.13
N ASN A 375 12.69 3.13 -3.46
CA ASN A 375 13.14 2.93 -2.07
C ASN A 375 12.72 4.09 -1.16
N LYS A 376 12.27 3.78 0.06
CA LYS A 376 11.76 4.77 1.03
C LYS A 376 12.79 5.80 1.46
N ASP A 377 13.98 5.36 1.89
CA ASP A 377 15.00 6.26 2.44
C ASP A 377 15.61 7.15 1.35
N ALA A 378 15.82 6.59 0.15
CA ALA A 378 16.21 7.38 -1.03
C ALA A 378 15.14 8.42 -1.40
N CYS A 379 13.85 8.06 -1.33
CA CYS A 379 12.76 8.99 -1.61
C CYS A 379 12.71 10.11 -0.56
N LEU A 380 12.77 9.77 0.73
CA LEU A 380 12.70 10.75 1.82
C LEU A 380 13.98 11.60 1.98
N GLY A 381 15.10 11.17 1.40
CA GLY A 381 16.33 11.94 1.30
C GLY A 381 16.44 12.85 0.07
N SER A 382 15.40 12.98 -0.76
CA SER A 382 15.51 13.63 -2.08
C SER A 382 14.49 14.73 -2.40
N VAL A 383 14.92 15.61 -3.31
CA VAL A 383 14.05 16.47 -4.15
C VAL A 383 14.13 16.02 -5.61
N ASP A 384 13.15 16.40 -6.44
CA ASP A 384 13.14 16.06 -7.86
C ASP A 384 14.19 16.85 -8.66
N GLY A 385 15.21 16.18 -9.18
CA GLY A 385 16.30 16.77 -9.95
C GLY A 385 16.08 16.82 -11.47
N ARG A 386 14.85 16.64 -11.99
CA ARG A 386 14.58 16.80 -13.44
C ARG A 386 14.76 18.25 -13.86
N THR A 387 15.22 18.46 -15.09
CA THR A 387 15.31 19.81 -15.71
C THR A 387 13.96 20.37 -16.18
N THR A 388 12.87 19.64 -15.98
CA THR A 388 11.50 20.09 -16.30
C THR A 388 10.93 20.77 -15.07
N GLU A 389 10.71 22.09 -15.11
CA GLU A 389 10.16 22.84 -13.96
C GLU A 389 8.75 22.39 -13.57
N GLU A 390 7.87 22.24 -14.56
CA GLU A 390 6.44 21.95 -14.36
C GLU A 390 5.92 20.84 -15.28
N PHE A 391 4.95 20.07 -14.78
CA PHE A 391 4.18 19.09 -15.56
C PHE A 391 2.68 19.35 -15.37
N ASN A 392 1.93 19.52 -16.46
CA ASN A 392 0.52 19.97 -16.45
C ASN A 392 0.28 21.23 -15.57
N GLY A 393 1.25 22.16 -15.53
CA GLY A 393 1.18 23.36 -14.69
C GLY A 393 1.18 23.07 -13.18
N LEU A 394 1.79 21.95 -12.77
CA LEU A 394 2.14 21.59 -11.40
C LEU A 394 3.65 21.61 -11.31
N LYS A 395 4.22 22.17 -10.24
CA LYS A 395 5.67 22.18 -10.08
C LYS A 395 6.18 20.75 -9.84
N ILE A 396 7.32 20.44 -10.44
CA ILE A 396 8.04 19.18 -10.21
C ILE A 396 9.51 19.40 -9.87
N HIS A 397 10.29 20.22 -10.59
CA HIS A 397 11.71 20.44 -10.27
C HIS A 397 11.92 21.03 -8.87
N GLY A 398 12.84 20.49 -8.07
CA GLY A 398 13.14 20.99 -6.72
C GLY A 398 12.00 20.78 -5.70
N GLU A 399 10.94 20.06 -6.05
CA GLU A 399 9.92 19.63 -5.08
C GLU A 399 10.50 18.53 -4.18
N PRO A 400 10.21 18.54 -2.86
CA PRO A 400 10.49 17.38 -2.01
C PRO A 400 9.75 16.16 -2.55
N CYS A 401 10.42 15.02 -2.56
CA CYS A 401 9.82 13.76 -2.94
C CYS A 401 8.84 13.26 -1.86
N VAL A 402 7.81 12.53 -2.27
CA VAL A 402 6.77 12.00 -1.39
C VAL A 402 6.68 10.49 -1.56
N TRP A 403 7.02 9.75 -0.51
CA TRP A 403 6.94 8.29 -0.45
C TRP A 403 5.50 7.85 -0.18
N CYS A 404 4.97 6.93 -0.98
CA CYS A 404 3.56 6.52 -0.95
C CYS A 404 3.30 5.23 -0.16
N GLY A 405 4.09 4.99 0.90
CA GLY A 405 3.93 3.85 1.81
C GLY A 405 4.26 2.49 1.20
N GLY A 406 4.99 2.45 0.08
CA GLY A 406 5.30 1.22 -0.66
C GLY A 406 4.20 0.80 -1.65
N PHE A 407 3.15 1.61 -1.83
CA PHE A 407 2.11 1.42 -2.84
C PHE A 407 2.26 2.45 -3.97
N PRO A 408 1.76 2.18 -5.20
CA PRO A 408 1.81 3.16 -6.27
C PRO A 408 1.05 4.43 -5.91
N CYS A 409 1.72 5.58 -6.05
CA CYS A 409 1.23 6.87 -5.60
C CYS A 409 -0.12 7.25 -6.23
N GLN A 410 -0.30 7.01 -7.53
CA GLN A 410 -1.46 7.49 -8.29
C GLN A 410 -1.98 6.49 -9.31
N SER A 411 -3.23 6.69 -9.71
CA SER A 411 -3.98 5.84 -10.65
C SER A 411 -3.25 5.64 -11.99
N ASN A 412 -3.14 4.39 -12.45
CA ASN A 412 -2.45 4.01 -13.70
C ASN A 412 -0.92 4.24 -13.69
N SER A 413 -0.31 4.27 -12.51
CA SER A 413 1.14 4.32 -12.31
C SER A 413 1.63 3.16 -11.42
N THR A 414 2.93 2.89 -11.46
CA THR A 414 3.65 1.99 -10.54
C THR A 414 4.63 2.74 -9.63
N ASN A 415 4.76 4.07 -9.77
CA ASN A 415 5.72 4.90 -9.04
C ASN A 415 5.40 4.89 -7.53
N LEU A 416 6.37 4.50 -6.69
CA LEU A 416 6.21 4.45 -5.22
C LEU A 416 6.58 5.77 -4.51
N CYS A 417 7.14 6.70 -5.28
CA CYS A 417 7.61 8.01 -4.88
C CYS A 417 7.20 9.01 -5.98
N GLU A 418 6.70 10.20 -5.65
CA GLU A 418 6.33 11.25 -6.62
C GLU A 418 6.66 12.66 -6.06
N PRO A 419 6.75 13.71 -6.89
CA PRO A 419 7.01 15.08 -6.42
C PRO A 419 5.83 15.66 -5.63
N TYR A 420 6.10 16.50 -4.63
CA TYR A 420 5.07 17.04 -3.74
C TYR A 420 3.93 17.79 -4.47
N ASP A 421 4.19 18.87 -5.21
CA ASP A 421 3.11 19.67 -5.81
C ASP A 421 2.31 18.87 -6.87
N PHE A 422 2.99 18.03 -7.66
CA PHE A 422 2.37 17.05 -8.54
C PHE A 422 1.41 16.11 -7.79
N LEU A 423 1.83 15.50 -6.68
CA LEU A 423 1.02 14.52 -5.96
C LEU A 423 -0.13 15.17 -5.17
N MET A 424 0.10 16.35 -4.60
CA MET A 424 -0.85 17.02 -3.72
C MET A 424 -1.92 17.81 -4.48
N HIS A 425 -1.62 18.30 -5.69
CA HIS A 425 -2.54 19.10 -6.51
C HIS A 425 -2.83 18.52 -7.91
N GLY A 426 -2.31 17.31 -8.22
CA GLY A 426 -2.51 16.64 -9.52
C GLY A 426 -3.75 15.76 -9.66
N GLU A 427 -4.50 15.51 -8.58
CA GLU A 427 -5.75 14.76 -8.66
C GLU A 427 -6.79 15.54 -9.48
N GLY A 428 -7.29 14.92 -10.56
CA GLY A 428 -8.18 15.57 -11.54
C GLY A 428 -7.47 16.48 -12.56
N LYS A 429 -6.14 16.58 -12.53
CA LYS A 429 -5.34 17.49 -13.40
C LYS A 429 -4.17 16.81 -14.13
N ALA A 430 -3.52 15.85 -13.47
CA ALA A 430 -2.44 15.03 -14.00
C ALA A 430 -2.74 13.52 -13.89
N PHE A 431 -3.55 13.11 -12.92
CA PHE A 431 -4.00 11.73 -12.72
C PHE A 431 -5.41 11.68 -12.13
N LEU A 432 -6.06 10.51 -12.14
CA LEU A 432 -7.46 10.34 -11.73
C LEU A 432 -7.64 10.18 -10.22
N SER A 433 -6.68 9.59 -9.50
CA SER A 433 -6.72 9.46 -8.04
C SER A 433 -5.33 9.41 -7.41
N PHE A 434 -5.16 10.07 -6.26
CA PHE A 434 -4.03 9.90 -5.34
C PHE A 434 -4.36 8.74 -4.37
N ASN A 435 -3.63 7.63 -4.47
CA ASN A 435 -3.93 6.40 -3.74
C ASN A 435 -3.50 6.46 -2.26
N ALA A 436 -2.36 7.08 -1.97
CA ALA A 436 -1.71 7.02 -0.65
C ALA A 436 -2.06 8.18 0.30
N LYS A 437 -3.23 8.80 0.15
CA LYS A 437 -3.71 9.96 0.97
C LYS A 437 -3.62 9.78 2.49
N THR A 438 -3.58 8.54 2.98
CA THR A 438 -3.53 8.20 4.41
C THR A 438 -2.23 7.51 4.84
N SER A 439 -1.24 7.36 3.94
CA SER A 439 -0.04 6.55 4.15
C SER A 439 1.23 7.13 3.49
N TYR A 440 1.22 8.42 3.14
CA TYR A 440 2.35 9.08 2.52
C TYR A 440 3.32 9.70 3.54
N ASN A 441 4.58 9.88 3.14
CA ASN A 441 5.60 10.58 3.92
C ASN A 441 6.33 11.57 3.00
N VAL A 442 6.60 12.80 3.46
CA VAL A 442 7.24 13.86 2.65
C VAL A 442 8.70 14.02 3.05
N ALA A 443 9.60 13.99 2.06
CA ALA A 443 11.03 14.24 2.22
C ALA A 443 11.28 15.58 2.93
N ARG A 444 12.07 15.56 4.00
CA ARG A 444 12.42 16.75 4.77
C ARG A 444 13.63 16.56 5.69
N CYS A 445 14.14 17.68 6.16
CA CYS A 445 15.25 17.80 7.08
C CYS A 445 14.81 18.32 8.45
N LYS A 446 15.40 17.78 9.52
CA LYS A 446 15.31 18.30 10.90
C LYS A 446 16.74 18.42 11.43
N SER A 447 17.16 19.63 11.76
CA SER A 447 18.54 19.93 12.20
C SER A 447 19.62 19.43 11.22
N GLY A 448 19.40 19.63 9.91
CA GLY A 448 20.35 19.25 8.85
C GLY A 448 20.44 17.74 8.54
N LYS A 449 19.52 16.91 9.07
CA LYS A 449 19.45 15.47 8.78
C LYS A 449 18.08 15.09 8.23
N VAL A 450 18.05 14.12 7.31
CA VAL A 450 16.83 13.53 6.75
C VAL A 450 15.97 12.92 7.86
N VAL A 451 14.65 13.15 7.79
CA VAL A 451 13.68 12.54 8.71
C VAL A 451 13.00 11.35 8.04
N ASN A 452 13.28 10.12 8.50
CA ASN A 452 12.40 8.98 8.26
C ASN A 452 11.43 8.85 9.45
N PRO A 453 10.10 9.04 9.26
CA PRO A 453 9.13 9.01 10.35
C PRO A 453 8.86 7.60 10.92
N ASP A 454 9.36 6.54 10.27
CA ASP A 454 9.27 5.16 10.78
C ASP A 454 10.49 4.80 11.66
N ALA A 455 11.53 5.64 11.69
CA ALA A 455 12.67 5.43 12.56
C ALA A 455 12.26 5.69 14.02
N PRO A 456 12.48 4.74 14.96
CA PRO A 456 12.09 4.94 16.35
C PRO A 456 12.90 6.07 16.98
N GLU A 457 12.24 7.15 17.43
CA GLU A 457 12.90 8.18 18.24
C GLU A 457 13.50 7.53 19.50
N ALA A 458 14.79 7.75 19.75
CA ALA A 458 15.51 7.14 20.85
C ALA A 458 14.88 7.57 22.19
N THR A 459 14.29 6.60 22.90
CA THR A 459 13.53 6.88 24.11
C THR A 459 14.42 7.41 25.24
N LEU A 460 13.83 8.20 26.14
CA LEU A 460 14.53 8.65 27.35
C LEU A 460 15.03 7.47 28.21
N ALA A 461 14.37 6.32 28.12
CA ALA A 461 14.83 5.07 28.74
C ALA A 461 16.17 4.57 28.13
N GLN A 462 16.32 4.58 26.81
CA GLN A 462 17.57 4.19 26.14
C GLN A 462 18.72 5.18 26.45
N LEU A 463 18.43 6.48 26.54
CA LEU A 463 19.41 7.49 26.97
C LEU A 463 19.83 7.30 28.43
N ASN A 464 18.90 6.92 29.31
CA ASN A 464 19.21 6.59 30.70
C ASN A 464 19.99 5.27 30.83
N ASP A 465 19.69 4.26 30.01
CA ASP A 465 20.42 2.99 30.01
C ASP A 465 21.89 3.19 29.61
N ILE A 466 22.15 3.99 28.57
CA ILE A 466 23.50 4.44 28.18
C ILE A 466 24.20 5.16 29.35
N SER A 467 23.48 6.03 30.08
CA SER A 467 24.03 6.73 31.26
C SER A 467 24.45 5.75 32.37
N THR A 468 23.65 4.71 32.64
CA THR A 468 24.04 3.65 33.60
C THR A 468 25.18 2.77 33.11
N GLN A 469 25.27 2.48 31.81
CA GLN A 469 26.39 1.72 31.24
C GLN A 469 27.72 2.50 31.36
N ILE A 470 27.70 3.82 31.16
CA ILE A 470 28.88 4.70 31.32
C ILE A 470 29.38 4.71 32.78
N ASN A 471 28.46 4.79 33.76
CA ASN A 471 28.81 4.78 35.18
C ASN A 471 29.31 3.43 35.70
N GLY A 472 29.24 2.35 34.90
CA GLY A 472 29.68 1.00 35.29
C GLY A 472 31.13 0.65 34.97
N GLN A 473 31.87 1.48 34.22
CA GLN A 473 33.20 1.12 33.71
C GLN A 473 34.37 1.63 34.57
N THR A 474 34.94 0.73 35.39
CA THR A 474 36.26 0.93 36.00
C THR A 474 37.37 0.74 34.95
N THR A 475 38.32 1.68 34.87
CA THR A 475 39.52 1.54 34.02
C THR A 475 40.70 0.95 34.79
N ASP A 476 41.64 0.32 34.07
CA ASP A 476 42.80 -0.44 34.61
C ASP A 476 43.89 0.39 35.33
N LYS A 477 43.51 1.51 35.98
CA LYS A 477 44.40 2.32 36.83
C LYS A 477 43.84 2.62 38.24
N GLY A 478 42.70 2.04 38.60
CA GLY A 478 42.31 1.87 40.02
C GLY A 478 41.97 3.15 40.79
N THR A 479 41.61 4.24 40.11
CA THR A 479 41.13 5.49 40.74
C THR A 479 39.60 5.54 40.74
N THR A 480 38.97 5.51 41.93
CA THR A 480 37.52 5.65 42.07
C THR A 480 37.06 7.09 41.82
N LEU A 481 35.87 7.24 41.23
CA LEU A 481 35.36 8.51 40.70
C LEU A 481 34.50 9.30 41.72
N GLU A 482 34.74 9.11 43.02
CA GLU A 482 33.90 9.69 44.10
C GLU A 482 34.20 11.18 44.40
N ASN A 483 35.35 11.72 43.94
CA ASN A 483 35.87 13.01 44.40
C ASN A 483 35.48 14.25 43.57
N TRP A 484 34.66 14.14 42.52
CA TRP A 484 34.24 15.30 41.69
C TRP A 484 32.80 15.79 41.92
N ALA A 485 31.97 15.06 42.68
CA ALA A 485 30.62 15.52 43.03
C ALA A 485 30.60 16.76 43.96
N THR A 486 31.69 17.02 44.68
CA THR A 486 31.78 18.08 45.71
C THR A 486 32.22 19.44 45.17
N ALA A 487 32.63 19.54 43.89
CA ALA A 487 33.21 20.76 43.31
C ALA A 487 32.19 21.69 42.60
N ALA A 488 30.97 21.21 42.35
CA ALA A 488 29.97 21.91 41.53
C ALA A 488 28.60 22.00 42.25
N GLY A 489 28.56 22.71 43.38
CA GLY A 489 27.33 22.91 44.16
C GLY A 489 26.28 23.73 43.42
N ALA A 490 25.37 23.08 42.70
CA ALA A 490 24.28 23.71 41.94
C ALA A 490 22.96 22.95 42.08
N THR A 491 21.99 23.56 42.75
CA THR A 491 20.61 23.06 42.82
C THR A 491 19.74 23.63 41.70
N ALA A 492 19.20 22.74 40.87
CA ALA A 492 18.07 22.93 39.95
C ALA A 492 18.22 23.85 38.71
N ALA A 493 17.44 23.48 37.68
CA ALA A 493 16.99 24.25 36.52
C ALA A 493 17.99 24.75 35.45
N GLY A 494 17.86 24.20 34.24
CA GLY A 494 17.65 24.98 33.00
C GLY A 494 18.83 25.67 32.30
N THR A 495 19.09 25.25 31.05
CA THR A 495 19.61 26.12 29.96
C THR A 495 20.93 26.89 30.22
N ALA A 496 21.99 26.19 30.63
CA ALA A 496 23.34 26.78 30.77
C ALA A 496 24.49 26.01 30.09
N ALA A 497 24.23 24.90 29.38
CA ALA A 497 25.29 24.01 28.88
C ALA A 497 26.04 24.50 27.61
N ALA A 498 25.38 25.27 26.74
CA ALA A 498 25.93 25.59 25.41
C ALA A 498 27.09 26.60 25.44
N THR A 499 27.15 27.48 26.43
CA THR A 499 28.07 28.64 26.44
C THR A 499 29.44 28.33 27.04
N ALA A 500 29.59 27.21 27.76
CA ALA A 500 30.82 26.86 28.48
C ALA A 500 31.95 26.30 27.59
N ALA A 501 31.65 25.86 26.36
CA ALA A 501 32.63 25.21 25.48
C ALA A 501 33.68 26.15 24.86
N ALA A 502 33.47 27.47 24.94
CA ALA A 502 34.23 28.46 24.15
C ALA A 502 35.57 28.93 24.77
N THR A 503 35.93 28.48 25.98
CA THR A 503 37.05 29.04 26.77
C THR A 503 38.01 28.01 27.35
N ALA A 504 38.00 26.77 26.86
CA ALA A 504 38.92 25.71 27.29
C ALA A 504 40.37 25.94 26.82
N THR A 505 41.35 25.56 27.66
CA THR A 505 42.79 25.70 27.38
C THR A 505 43.33 24.61 26.43
N PRO A 506 44.51 24.82 25.79
CA PRO A 506 45.07 23.87 24.81
C PRO A 506 45.29 22.45 25.33
N GLU A 507 45.63 22.27 26.60
CA GLU A 507 45.81 20.94 27.21
C GLU A 507 44.49 20.16 27.29
N LEU A 508 43.34 20.83 27.43
CA LEU A 508 42.03 20.17 27.40
C LEU A 508 41.71 19.65 25.99
N GLN A 509 42.10 20.36 24.93
CA GLN A 509 41.97 19.87 23.56
C GLN A 509 42.84 18.64 23.28
N SER A 510 44.02 18.55 23.91
CA SER A 510 44.85 17.34 23.88
C SER A 510 44.16 16.15 24.56
N GLY A 511 43.55 16.37 25.73
CA GLY A 511 42.80 15.33 26.46
C GLY A 511 41.55 14.83 25.71
N ILE A 512 40.75 15.74 25.13
CA ILE A 512 39.54 15.39 24.38
C ILE A 512 39.88 14.52 23.14
N LYS A 513 41.03 14.76 22.49
CA LYS A 513 41.48 13.98 21.33
C LYS A 513 41.95 12.55 21.68
N ALA A 514 42.06 12.21 22.97
CA ALA A 514 42.42 10.87 23.46
C ALA A 514 41.23 10.07 24.03
N LEU A 515 40.01 10.62 24.00
CA LEU A 515 38.82 10.03 24.64
C LEU A 515 37.61 9.83 23.71
N THR A 516 37.80 9.91 22.39
CA THR A 516 36.82 9.36 21.43
C THR A 516 36.82 7.83 21.53
N PRO A 517 35.71 7.18 21.89
CA PRO A 517 35.63 5.72 21.86
C PRO A 517 35.77 5.23 20.41
N ALA A 518 36.55 4.17 20.21
CA ALA A 518 36.52 3.40 18.97
C ALA A 518 35.21 2.58 18.93
N GLY A 519 34.10 3.27 18.63
CA GLY A 519 32.81 2.62 18.36
C GLY A 519 32.96 1.66 17.17
N SER A 520 32.28 0.52 17.25
CA SER A 520 32.44 -0.58 16.30
C SER A 520 32.02 -0.18 14.88
N GLU A 521 33.01 0.09 14.01
CA GLU A 521 32.82 -0.07 12.56
C GLU A 521 32.41 -1.52 12.28
N GLU A 522 31.43 -1.74 11.39
CA GLU A 522 31.47 -2.98 10.60
C GLU A 522 32.77 -2.97 9.78
N SER A 523 33.53 -4.07 9.80
CA SER A 523 34.73 -4.17 8.97
C SER A 523 34.34 -4.19 7.49
N MET A 524 34.55 -3.07 6.79
CA MET A 524 34.34 -2.96 5.33
C MET A 524 35.40 -3.71 4.49
N ALA A 525 36.38 -4.36 5.12
CA ALA A 525 37.30 -5.28 4.45
C ALA A 525 36.51 -6.46 3.82
N GLY A 526 36.89 -6.89 2.62
CA GLY A 526 36.16 -7.90 1.84
C GLY A 526 34.83 -7.45 1.22
N LYS A 527 34.36 -6.21 1.43
CA LYS A 527 33.20 -5.66 0.72
C LYS A 527 33.66 -4.93 -0.55
N ASP A 528 32.89 -5.09 -1.64
CA ASP A 528 33.15 -4.36 -2.89
C ASP A 528 32.86 -2.87 -2.71
N CYS A 529 33.89 -2.04 -2.83
CA CYS A 529 33.81 -0.60 -2.61
C CYS A 529 33.73 0.22 -3.91
N TRP A 530 33.80 -0.41 -5.10
CA TRP A 530 33.97 0.31 -6.36
C TRP A 530 32.87 1.35 -6.61
N TYR A 531 31.60 0.93 -6.50
CA TYR A 531 30.44 1.78 -6.74
C TYR A 531 30.24 2.81 -5.63
N GLU A 532 30.44 2.41 -4.37
CA GLU A 532 30.30 3.25 -3.17
C GLU A 532 31.37 4.36 -3.12
N CYS A 533 32.53 4.14 -3.74
CA CYS A 533 33.59 5.12 -3.93
C CYS A 533 33.48 5.93 -5.24
N GLY A 534 32.37 5.78 -5.97
CA GLY A 534 32.09 6.55 -7.19
C GLY A 534 32.97 6.15 -8.38
N GLU A 535 33.16 4.84 -8.55
CA GLU A 535 33.93 4.19 -9.62
C GLU A 535 35.42 4.62 -9.67
N LYS A 536 36.04 4.71 -8.49
CA LYS A 536 37.42 5.18 -8.29
C LYS A 536 38.13 4.41 -7.19
N SER A 537 39.35 3.96 -7.48
CA SER A 537 40.29 3.46 -6.49
C SER A 537 40.99 4.59 -5.72
N GLY A 538 41.56 4.26 -4.56
CA GLY A 538 42.26 5.18 -3.67
C GLY A 538 41.46 5.58 -2.42
N ALA A 539 41.85 6.69 -1.78
CA ALA A 539 41.26 7.15 -0.53
C ALA A 539 39.76 7.48 -0.69
N CYS A 540 38.91 6.83 0.10
CA CYS A 540 37.45 6.87 -0.05
C CYS A 540 36.77 6.94 1.32
N ALA A 541 35.81 7.87 1.47
CA ALA A 541 35.12 8.10 2.74
C ALA A 541 34.33 6.88 3.24
N TRP A 542 33.77 6.09 2.32
CA TRP A 542 33.02 4.86 2.64
C TRP A 542 33.90 3.76 3.27
N CYS A 543 35.18 3.69 2.89
CA CYS A 543 36.14 2.77 3.51
C CYS A 543 36.57 3.18 4.93
N GLY A 544 36.26 4.40 5.37
CA GLY A 544 36.71 4.94 6.65
C GLY A 544 38.11 5.58 6.60
N ALA A 545 38.47 6.29 7.66
CA ALA A 545 39.71 7.05 7.72
C ALA A 545 40.95 6.13 7.72
N GLY A 546 41.94 6.44 6.87
CA GLY A 546 43.18 5.65 6.74
C GLY A 546 43.05 4.39 5.88
N LYS A 547 41.91 4.19 5.20
CA LYS A 547 41.69 3.08 4.27
C LYS A 547 41.52 3.59 2.83
N ALA A 548 41.77 2.71 1.86
CA ALA A 548 41.63 2.97 0.44
C ALA A 548 40.87 1.83 -0.23
N CYS A 549 40.08 2.19 -1.26
CA CYS A 549 39.41 1.25 -2.13
C CYS A 549 40.41 0.79 -3.20
N CYS A 550 40.89 -0.45 -3.10
CA CYS A 550 41.98 -0.97 -3.95
C CYS A 550 41.69 -2.40 -4.39
N ARG A 551 42.28 -2.82 -5.51
CA ARG A 551 42.13 -4.18 -6.04
C ARG A 551 43.46 -4.93 -6.04
N ASP A 552 43.44 -6.17 -5.55
CA ASP A 552 44.65 -7.00 -5.49
C ASP A 552 45.23 -7.21 -6.90
N GLY A 553 46.56 -7.10 -7.01
CA GLY A 553 47.30 -7.15 -8.27
C GLY A 553 47.17 -5.93 -9.21
N TRP A 554 46.39 -4.88 -8.89
CA TRP A 554 46.15 -3.72 -9.78
C TRP A 554 46.89 -2.43 -9.38
N GLY A 555 47.91 -2.54 -8.51
CA GLY A 555 48.58 -1.40 -7.88
C GLY A 555 49.18 -0.32 -8.81
N ASP A 556 49.57 -0.66 -10.03
CA ASP A 556 50.12 0.32 -11.01
C ASP A 556 49.05 1.02 -11.87
N SER A 557 47.79 0.62 -11.73
CA SER A 557 46.61 1.18 -12.41
C SER A 557 45.57 1.76 -11.46
N ASP A 558 45.63 1.40 -10.18
CA ASP A 558 44.89 2.06 -9.09
C ASP A 558 45.57 3.38 -8.66
N ALA A 559 44.83 4.24 -7.95
CA ALA A 559 45.33 5.53 -7.51
C ALA A 559 46.43 5.45 -6.42
N ALA A 560 47.22 6.53 -6.32
CA ALA A 560 48.28 6.68 -5.32
C ALA A 560 47.75 6.47 -3.89
N GLY A 561 48.23 5.41 -3.24
CA GLY A 561 47.74 4.90 -1.95
C GLY A 561 47.44 3.40 -1.96
N CYS A 562 47.18 2.81 -3.14
CA CYS A 562 46.99 1.37 -3.33
C CYS A 562 48.29 0.58 -3.57
N GLN A 563 49.36 1.24 -4.03
CA GLN A 563 50.67 0.62 -4.23
C GLN A 563 51.25 0.10 -2.90
N GLY A 564 51.39 -1.21 -2.78
CA GLY A 564 51.86 -1.88 -1.56
C GLY A 564 50.80 -2.07 -0.47
N ALA A 565 49.51 -1.85 -0.77
CA ALA A 565 48.43 -2.15 0.17
C ALA A 565 48.39 -3.64 0.51
N THR A 566 47.91 -3.97 1.71
CA THR A 566 47.87 -5.35 2.23
C THR A 566 46.59 -5.58 3.05
N GLY A 567 46.23 -6.85 3.24
CA GLY A 567 45.01 -7.25 3.96
C GLY A 567 43.79 -7.49 3.08
N PHE A 568 43.99 -7.76 1.77
CA PHE A 568 42.93 -8.21 0.87
C PHE A 568 42.29 -9.53 1.36
N VAL A 569 40.97 -9.62 1.24
CA VAL A 569 40.13 -10.77 1.61
C VAL A 569 39.52 -11.43 0.36
N ALA A 570 39.34 -10.68 -0.73
CA ALA A 570 38.65 -11.11 -1.95
C ALA A 570 39.39 -10.60 -3.22
N GLY A 571 40.44 -11.31 -3.63
CA GLY A 571 41.39 -10.94 -4.70
C GLY A 571 40.87 -10.89 -6.14
N SER A 572 39.64 -10.44 -6.37
CA SER A 572 39.07 -10.17 -7.71
C SER A 572 38.41 -8.79 -7.84
N ASN A 573 38.05 -8.13 -6.75
CA ASN A 573 37.26 -6.89 -6.73
C ASN A 573 38.02 -5.77 -6.00
N HIS A 574 37.51 -4.54 -6.04
CA HIS A 574 38.04 -3.45 -5.22
C HIS A 574 37.48 -3.57 -3.80
N GLU A 575 38.32 -3.59 -2.77
CA GLU A 575 37.91 -3.66 -1.37
C GLU A 575 38.66 -2.66 -0.48
N CYS A 576 38.10 -2.40 0.71
CA CYS A 576 38.61 -1.40 1.65
C CYS A 576 39.80 -1.91 2.48
N VAL A 577 41.01 -1.77 1.93
CA VAL A 577 42.29 -2.12 2.58
C VAL A 577 42.92 -0.93 3.31
N ALA A 578 43.90 -1.20 4.17
CA ALA A 578 44.69 -0.14 4.83
C ALA A 578 45.51 0.64 3.78
N ALA A 579 45.37 1.96 3.75
CA ALA A 579 46.10 2.81 2.82
C ALA A 579 47.58 2.94 3.23
N VAL A 580 48.50 2.76 2.30
CA VAL A 580 49.93 2.91 2.60
C VAL A 580 50.25 4.40 2.74
N ALA A 581 50.78 4.80 3.89
CA ALA A 581 51.09 6.20 4.19
C ALA A 581 52.34 6.68 3.44
N SER A 582 52.17 7.06 2.17
CA SER A 582 53.21 7.71 1.36
C SER A 582 53.69 9.00 2.03
N ALA A 583 54.95 9.02 2.45
CA ALA A 583 55.55 10.17 3.11
C ALA A 583 55.65 11.38 2.16
N SER A 584 55.05 12.50 2.54
CA SER A 584 54.99 13.70 1.72
C SER A 584 56.35 14.38 1.56
N ALA A 585 56.71 14.74 0.32
CA ALA A 585 57.62 15.86 0.06
C ALA A 585 56.77 17.14 -0.04
N ALA A 586 56.93 18.07 0.91
CA ALA A 586 56.15 19.30 0.97
C ALA A 586 57.06 20.54 0.81
N THR A 587 56.62 21.53 0.04
CA THR A 587 57.17 22.89 0.12
C THR A 587 56.13 23.96 -0.20
N SER A 588 56.30 25.11 0.44
CA SER A 588 55.64 26.41 0.25
C SER A 588 55.38 26.84 -1.21
N GLY A 589 54.43 27.75 -1.51
CA GLY A 589 53.57 28.55 -0.63
C GLY A 589 53.47 30.02 -1.09
N ALA A 590 53.01 30.91 -0.20
CA ALA A 590 52.82 32.37 -0.37
C ALA A 590 51.60 32.84 -1.18
N SER A 591 51.10 34.02 -0.80
CA SER A 591 49.96 34.74 -1.39
C SER A 591 50.43 36.09 -1.91
N ALA A 592 49.87 36.57 -3.02
CA ALA A 592 50.08 37.94 -3.51
C ALA A 592 48.86 38.45 -4.29
N THR A 593 48.28 39.57 -3.83
CA THR A 593 47.32 40.37 -4.58
C THR A 593 48.02 41.31 -5.55
N MET A 594 47.53 41.42 -6.80
CA MET A 594 47.40 42.74 -7.45
C MET A 594 46.45 42.71 -8.65
N SER A 595 46.03 43.90 -9.08
CA SER A 595 45.16 44.16 -10.23
C SER A 595 45.74 45.32 -11.03
N THR A 596 45.77 45.22 -12.37
CA THR A 596 45.77 46.36 -13.32
C THR A 596 45.54 45.89 -14.77
N SER A 597 45.12 46.81 -15.64
CA SER A 597 44.69 46.57 -17.03
C SER A 597 45.79 46.78 -18.10
N GLY A 598 45.57 46.24 -19.32
CA GLY A 598 46.30 46.59 -20.56
C GLY A 598 46.20 45.50 -21.64
N THR A 599 45.33 45.52 -22.66
CA THR A 599 45.21 46.38 -23.89
C THR A 599 45.99 45.88 -25.12
N ALA A 600 45.28 45.76 -26.26
CA ALA A 600 45.73 45.57 -27.67
C ALA A 600 46.39 44.20 -28.02
N SER A 601 45.92 43.43 -29.03
CA SER A 601 45.87 43.62 -30.52
C SER A 601 47.22 43.26 -31.19
N THR A 602 47.36 42.62 -32.38
CA THR A 602 46.49 42.48 -33.58
C THR A 602 46.97 41.31 -34.50
N LEU A 603 46.27 41.02 -35.62
CA LEU A 603 46.69 40.30 -36.86
C LEU A 603 46.70 38.74 -36.83
N ALA A 604 46.46 37.99 -37.92
CA ALA A 604 45.79 38.25 -39.23
C ALA A 604 45.57 36.95 -40.06
N ALA A 605 44.83 37.10 -41.19
CA ALA A 605 44.71 36.23 -42.39
C ALA A 605 43.58 35.15 -42.48
N GLY A 606 42.86 35.18 -43.61
CA GLY A 606 41.93 34.16 -44.15
C GLY A 606 42.44 33.67 -45.53
N PRO A 607 41.63 33.56 -46.63
CA PRO A 607 40.21 33.94 -46.82
C PRO A 607 39.37 32.94 -47.69
N GLU A 608 38.39 33.48 -48.45
CA GLU A 608 37.40 32.90 -49.42
C GLU A 608 36.00 32.60 -48.80
N GLU A 609 34.87 33.29 -49.11
CA GLU A 609 34.20 33.72 -50.38
C GLU A 609 33.51 32.57 -51.15
N VAL A 610 32.38 32.69 -51.89
CA VAL A 610 31.42 33.75 -52.37
C VAL A 610 30.01 33.09 -52.40
N ASN A 611 28.79 33.66 -52.60
CA ASN A 611 28.09 34.98 -52.69
C ASN A 611 26.55 34.67 -52.68
N GLU A 612 25.52 35.53 -52.71
CA GLU A 612 25.22 36.98 -52.54
C GLU A 612 23.68 37.19 -52.68
N GLY A 613 23.11 38.33 -52.28
CA GLY A 613 21.78 38.78 -52.79
C GLY A 613 20.89 39.57 -51.82
N GLY A 614 20.51 40.80 -52.20
CA GLY A 614 19.50 41.62 -51.50
C GLY A 614 19.08 42.86 -52.30
N VAL A 615 18.01 43.54 -51.89
CA VAL A 615 17.60 44.93 -52.25
C VAL A 615 16.40 45.35 -51.38
N THR A 616 16.09 46.65 -51.28
CA THR A 616 15.25 47.27 -50.22
C THR A 616 14.16 48.24 -50.74
N VAL A 617 13.41 48.87 -49.81
CA VAL A 617 12.43 49.99 -49.99
C VAL A 617 11.07 49.51 -50.58
N VAL A 618 9.86 49.96 -50.19
CA VAL A 618 9.34 51.25 -49.65
C VAL A 618 8.19 51.04 -48.61
N ALA A 619 7.90 52.07 -47.80
CA ALA A 619 6.64 52.26 -47.01
C ALA A 619 5.60 53.08 -47.85
N PRO A 620 4.53 53.80 -47.36
CA PRO A 620 4.18 54.25 -45.98
C PRO A 620 2.65 54.34 -45.61
N VAL A 621 2.34 55.08 -44.53
CA VAL A 621 1.07 55.81 -44.17
C VAL A 621 0.04 55.13 -43.22
N ALA A 622 -0.59 55.95 -42.35
CA ALA A 622 -1.66 55.62 -41.37
C ALA A 622 -3.05 56.09 -41.90
N VAL A 623 -4.12 56.50 -41.19
CA VAL A 623 -4.48 56.93 -39.80
C VAL A 623 -6.00 56.54 -39.60
N SER A 624 -6.81 56.81 -38.54
CA SER A 624 -6.94 57.86 -37.51
C SER A 624 -7.61 57.33 -36.22
N GLU A 625 -7.74 58.19 -35.20
CA GLU A 625 -8.59 58.05 -33.97
C GLU A 625 -9.91 58.90 -34.12
N PRO A 626 -10.83 59.16 -33.13
CA PRO A 626 -10.59 59.47 -31.68
C PRO A 626 -11.64 59.13 -30.58
N VAL A 627 -11.12 58.98 -29.34
CA VAL A 627 -11.53 59.49 -28.00
C VAL A 627 -13.00 59.91 -27.66
N SER A 628 -13.53 59.39 -26.53
CA SER A 628 -14.19 60.09 -25.36
C SER A 628 -15.17 59.15 -24.60
N GLY A 629 -15.42 59.18 -23.28
CA GLY A 629 -14.86 59.94 -22.14
C GLY A 629 -15.76 59.92 -20.88
N GLN A 630 -15.23 60.34 -19.72
CA GLN A 630 -15.92 60.61 -18.41
C GLN A 630 -16.27 59.41 -17.47
N ALA A 631 -16.81 59.72 -16.27
CA ALA A 631 -16.48 59.08 -14.98
C ALA A 631 -17.72 58.87 -14.04
N PRO A 632 -17.60 58.29 -12.81
CA PRO A 632 -18.72 57.65 -12.10
C PRO A 632 -19.52 58.55 -11.13
N VAL A 633 -20.75 58.13 -10.80
CA VAL A 633 -21.64 58.69 -9.76
C VAL A 633 -22.36 57.56 -9.01
N ALA A 634 -22.76 57.77 -7.75
CA ALA A 634 -23.39 56.78 -6.87
C ALA A 634 -24.90 57.01 -6.62
N GLY A 635 -25.60 56.00 -6.10
CA GLY A 635 -27.00 56.06 -5.63
C GLY A 635 -27.58 54.66 -5.35
N THR A 636 -27.54 54.17 -4.10
CA THR A 636 -28.65 54.20 -3.11
C THR A 636 -29.92 53.46 -3.50
N VAL A 637 -30.25 52.41 -2.73
CA VAL A 637 -31.52 51.67 -2.80
C VAL A 637 -32.36 52.00 -1.56
N THR A 638 -33.67 52.24 -1.74
CA THR A 638 -34.66 52.39 -0.67
C THR A 638 -35.81 51.39 -0.84
N ALA A 639 -36.56 51.12 0.23
CA ALA A 639 -37.36 49.91 0.38
C ALA A 639 -38.89 50.13 0.35
N ALA A 640 -39.62 49.03 0.06
CA ALA A 640 -40.96 48.66 0.58
C ALA A 640 -42.17 49.62 0.29
N PRO A 641 -43.41 49.12 0.07
CA PRO A 641 -44.13 48.33 1.09
C PRO A 641 -45.08 47.21 0.58
N MET A 642 -45.64 46.45 1.53
CA MET A 642 -46.91 45.68 1.41
C MET A 642 -48.02 46.39 2.23
N PRO A 643 -49.32 46.10 1.97
CA PRO A 643 -50.13 45.40 2.99
C PRO A 643 -51.15 44.39 2.39
N GLU A 644 -51.30 43.18 2.98
CA GLU A 644 -52.40 42.71 3.89
C GLU A 644 -53.74 42.29 3.23
N GLY A 645 -54.38 41.21 3.73
CA GLY A 645 -55.72 40.79 3.26
C GLY A 645 -56.28 39.41 3.70
N TRP A 646 -56.77 39.30 4.95
CA TRP A 646 -57.92 38.46 5.42
C TRP A 646 -58.02 36.92 5.22
N THR A 647 -57.80 36.19 6.33
CA THR A 647 -58.68 35.18 7.02
C THR A 647 -59.56 34.14 6.26
N PRO A 648 -59.57 32.85 6.69
CA PRO A 648 -60.43 31.77 6.13
C PRO A 648 -61.61 31.32 7.02
N THR A 649 -62.70 30.76 6.43
CA THR A 649 -63.81 30.14 7.21
C THR A 649 -64.57 28.98 6.52
N THR A 650 -64.44 27.76 7.07
CA THR A 650 -65.43 26.65 7.17
C THR A 650 -66.08 25.93 5.96
N LYS A 651 -66.11 24.57 6.09
CA LYS A 651 -67.11 23.57 5.61
C LYS A 651 -67.24 23.35 4.07
N GLY A 652 -67.64 22.16 3.60
CA GLY A 652 -67.82 20.87 4.28
C GLY A 652 -68.83 19.92 3.59
N LEU A 653 -68.48 18.62 3.53
CA LEU A 653 -69.25 17.45 3.05
C LEU A 653 -69.52 17.30 1.52
N ALA A 654 -68.97 16.20 0.99
CA ALA A 654 -69.53 15.21 0.05
C ALA A 654 -70.56 15.60 -1.04
N THR A 655 -70.28 15.21 -2.28
CA THR A 655 -70.86 13.97 -2.88
C THR A 655 -70.24 13.60 -4.24
N LEU A 656 -70.35 12.32 -4.62
CA LEU A 656 -70.18 11.74 -5.96
C LEU A 656 -71.59 11.40 -6.52
N PRO A 657 -71.82 11.02 -7.79
CA PRO A 657 -70.90 10.90 -8.96
C PRO A 657 -71.49 11.52 -10.27
N THR A 658 -70.97 11.07 -11.43
CA THR A 658 -71.56 10.98 -12.79
C THR A 658 -71.11 11.96 -13.90
N LEU A 659 -70.64 11.34 -14.98
CA LEU A 659 -70.53 11.81 -16.38
C LEU A 659 -71.86 11.47 -17.11
N PRO A 660 -72.13 11.85 -18.39
CA PRO A 660 -71.24 12.35 -19.46
C PRO A 660 -71.90 13.53 -20.26
N PRO A 661 -71.73 13.66 -21.59
CA PRO A 661 -70.51 13.93 -22.37
C PRO A 661 -70.53 15.34 -23.02
N PHE A 662 -69.36 15.87 -23.39
CA PHE A 662 -69.26 17.08 -24.23
C PHE A 662 -68.84 16.76 -25.67
N PHE A 663 -69.55 17.34 -26.64
CA PHE A 663 -69.03 17.52 -28.00
C PHE A 663 -68.01 18.66 -28.01
N TYR A 664 -66.91 18.49 -28.73
CA TYR A 664 -65.87 19.51 -28.90
C TYR A 664 -66.11 20.31 -30.19
N GLN A 665 -65.98 21.64 -30.11
CA GLN A 665 -65.96 22.53 -31.27
C GLN A 665 -64.86 23.59 -31.07
N ALA A 666 -64.05 23.82 -32.10
CA ALA A 666 -62.82 24.62 -31.98
C ALA A 666 -63.08 26.14 -31.98
N PRO A 667 -62.23 26.90 -31.28
CA PRO A 667 -61.26 27.78 -31.95
C PRO A 667 -59.83 27.54 -31.42
N GLY A 668 -58.76 28.13 -31.98
CA GLY A 668 -58.60 28.98 -33.16
C GLY A 668 -57.11 29.29 -33.36
N ALA A 669 -56.63 29.49 -34.59
CA ALA A 669 -55.18 29.50 -34.89
C ALA A 669 -54.59 30.92 -34.96
N ALA A 670 -53.65 31.26 -34.06
CA ALA A 670 -52.89 32.52 -34.11
C ALA A 670 -51.53 32.51 -33.37
N ASP A 671 -50.85 31.37 -33.18
CA ASP A 671 -49.56 31.29 -32.43
C ASP A 671 -48.57 30.24 -33.00
N ALA A 672 -48.53 30.08 -34.33
CA ALA A 672 -47.95 28.90 -34.99
C ALA A 672 -46.61 29.13 -35.76
N ILE A 673 -45.81 30.14 -35.42
CA ILE A 673 -44.60 30.51 -36.20
C ILE A 673 -43.30 30.49 -35.38
N SER A 674 -43.34 30.67 -34.05
CA SER A 674 -42.14 30.60 -33.19
C SER A 674 -41.67 29.16 -32.94
N GLY A 675 -42.56 28.29 -32.45
CA GLY A 675 -42.19 26.94 -31.98
C GLY A 675 -41.66 25.96 -33.04
N ALA A 676 -41.74 26.29 -34.33
CA ALA A 676 -41.21 25.44 -35.40
C ALA A 676 -39.67 25.44 -35.46
N ALA A 677 -39.02 26.54 -35.08
CA ALA A 677 -37.56 26.65 -35.07
C ALA A 677 -36.93 25.82 -33.94
N ASP A 678 -37.47 25.94 -32.73
CA ASP A 678 -36.96 25.23 -31.55
C ASP A 678 -37.15 23.71 -31.67
N ALA A 679 -38.27 23.25 -32.24
CA ALA A 679 -38.52 21.85 -32.53
C ALA A 679 -37.50 21.27 -33.55
N ALA A 680 -37.13 22.03 -34.58
CA ALA A 680 -36.10 21.64 -35.54
C ALA A 680 -34.70 21.57 -34.89
N GLY A 681 -34.37 22.54 -34.02
CA GLY A 681 -33.13 22.53 -33.24
C GLY A 681 -33.01 21.34 -32.30
N ALA A 682 -34.09 21.01 -31.58
CA ALA A 682 -34.14 19.85 -30.68
C ALA A 682 -34.04 18.51 -31.44
N ALA A 683 -34.66 18.40 -32.62
CA ALA A 683 -34.53 17.23 -33.48
C ALA A 683 -33.08 17.06 -34.00
N ALA A 684 -32.44 18.14 -34.42
CA ALA A 684 -31.06 18.13 -34.92
C ALA A 684 -30.04 17.77 -33.82
N SER A 685 -30.18 18.30 -32.60
CA SER A 685 -29.30 17.97 -31.48
C SER A 685 -29.50 16.52 -31.00
N THR A 686 -30.75 16.02 -31.00
CA THR A 686 -31.05 14.62 -30.70
C THR A 686 -30.41 13.69 -31.73
N ALA A 687 -30.54 13.99 -33.03
CA ALA A 687 -29.93 13.22 -34.10
C ALA A 687 -28.40 13.18 -33.99
N ALA A 688 -27.75 14.33 -33.73
CA ALA A 688 -26.31 14.41 -33.51
C ALA A 688 -25.86 13.60 -32.29
N GLY A 689 -26.62 13.66 -31.17
CA GLY A 689 -26.38 12.84 -29.99
C GLY A 689 -26.43 11.34 -30.31
N THR A 690 -27.49 10.88 -31.00
CA THR A 690 -27.60 9.47 -31.40
C THR A 690 -26.49 9.02 -32.37
N ALA A 691 -25.99 9.92 -33.23
CA ALA A 691 -24.88 9.62 -34.13
C ALA A 691 -23.54 9.47 -33.38
N SER A 692 -23.27 10.30 -32.36
CA SER A 692 -22.11 10.12 -31.48
C SER A 692 -22.22 8.78 -30.75
N SER A 693 -23.33 8.54 -30.03
CA SER A 693 -23.50 7.31 -29.24
C SER A 693 -23.39 6.03 -30.08
N ALA A 694 -23.79 6.06 -31.35
CA ALA A 694 -23.60 4.95 -32.28
C ALA A 694 -22.12 4.76 -32.70
N ALA A 695 -21.38 5.85 -32.92
CA ALA A 695 -19.94 5.81 -33.19
C ALA A 695 -19.13 5.34 -31.96
N ASP A 696 -19.47 5.84 -30.78
CA ASP A 696 -18.87 5.46 -29.50
C ASP A 696 -19.08 3.96 -29.22
N ALA A 697 -20.31 3.46 -29.39
CA ALA A 697 -20.63 2.03 -29.26
C ALA A 697 -19.91 1.14 -30.30
N ALA A 698 -19.76 1.61 -31.53
CA ALA A 698 -18.99 0.90 -32.56
C ALA A 698 -17.49 0.85 -32.22
N GLY A 699 -16.95 1.94 -31.66
CA GLY A 699 -15.57 2.00 -31.15
C GLY A 699 -15.33 1.03 -29.99
N SER A 700 -16.24 0.98 -29.01
CA SER A 700 -16.18 0.00 -27.91
C SER A 700 -16.21 -1.44 -28.42
N ALA A 701 -17.15 -1.79 -29.31
CA ALA A 701 -17.27 -3.13 -29.87
C ALA A 701 -16.01 -3.56 -30.67
N ALA A 702 -15.34 -2.62 -31.35
CA ALA A 702 -14.07 -2.89 -32.02
C ALA A 702 -12.92 -3.12 -31.01
N GLY A 703 -12.89 -2.37 -29.90
CA GLY A 703 -11.95 -2.57 -28.80
C GLY A 703 -12.12 -3.92 -28.09
N ASP A 704 -13.37 -4.32 -27.82
CA ASP A 704 -13.70 -5.61 -27.20
C ASP A 704 -13.34 -6.79 -28.11
N ALA A 705 -13.55 -6.66 -29.43
CA ALA A 705 -13.10 -7.65 -30.39
C ALA A 705 -11.56 -7.78 -30.45
N ALA A 706 -10.85 -6.64 -30.42
CA ALA A 706 -9.39 -6.62 -30.44
C ALA A 706 -8.77 -7.20 -29.15
N SER A 707 -9.32 -6.87 -27.98
CA SER A 707 -8.85 -7.41 -26.69
C SER A 707 -9.14 -8.91 -26.57
N THR A 708 -10.30 -9.38 -27.05
CA THR A 708 -10.64 -10.80 -27.14
C THR A 708 -9.66 -11.57 -28.04
N ALA A 709 -9.30 -11.00 -29.20
CA ALA A 709 -8.32 -11.59 -30.11
C ALA A 709 -6.90 -11.66 -29.49
N ALA A 710 -6.49 -10.61 -28.77
CA ALA A 710 -5.21 -10.59 -28.05
C ALA A 710 -5.17 -11.64 -26.92
N GLY A 711 -6.25 -11.79 -26.15
CA GLY A 711 -6.36 -12.81 -25.11
C GLY A 711 -6.31 -14.24 -25.66
N ALA A 712 -6.95 -14.49 -26.81
CA ALA A 712 -6.88 -15.77 -27.50
C ALA A 712 -5.46 -16.09 -28.01
N ALA A 713 -4.72 -15.09 -28.50
CA ALA A 713 -3.33 -15.24 -28.91
C ALA A 713 -2.39 -15.53 -27.73
N ALA A 714 -2.59 -14.86 -26.59
CA ALA A 714 -1.82 -15.11 -25.36
C ALA A 714 -2.04 -16.55 -24.84
N GLY A 715 -3.30 -16.98 -24.70
CA GLY A 715 -3.60 -18.33 -24.24
C GLY A 715 -3.06 -19.45 -25.16
N ALA A 716 -2.92 -19.18 -26.46
CA ALA A 716 -2.26 -20.10 -27.39
C ALA A 716 -0.74 -20.20 -27.15
N ALA A 717 -0.08 -19.11 -26.76
CA ALA A 717 1.35 -19.09 -26.42
C ALA A 717 1.62 -19.79 -25.07
N ASP A 718 0.76 -19.58 -24.07
CA ASP A 718 0.85 -20.29 -22.77
C ASP A 718 0.66 -21.80 -22.94
N ALA A 719 -0.29 -22.22 -23.79
CA ALA A 719 -0.51 -23.62 -24.12
C ALA A 719 0.68 -24.24 -24.88
N ALA A 720 1.30 -23.51 -25.81
CA ALA A 720 2.51 -23.95 -26.52
C ALA A 720 3.71 -24.11 -25.57
N THR A 721 3.88 -23.17 -24.63
CA THR A 721 4.94 -23.21 -23.61
C THR A 721 4.74 -24.41 -22.66
N SER A 722 3.51 -24.60 -22.17
CA SER A 722 3.14 -25.75 -21.32
C SER A 722 3.39 -27.10 -22.01
N ALA A 723 3.20 -27.18 -23.34
CA ALA A 723 3.49 -28.38 -24.12
C ALA A 723 5.00 -28.62 -24.30
N ALA A 724 5.81 -27.56 -24.42
CA ALA A 724 7.27 -27.65 -24.48
C ALA A 724 7.86 -28.11 -23.14
N ASP A 725 7.39 -27.58 -22.01
CA ASP A 725 7.82 -28.00 -20.68
C ASP A 725 7.45 -29.47 -20.38
N ALA A 726 6.26 -29.91 -20.79
CA ALA A 726 5.85 -31.31 -20.70
C ALA A 726 6.74 -32.24 -21.54
N ALA A 727 7.16 -31.81 -22.73
CA ALA A 727 8.11 -32.55 -23.57
C ALA A 727 9.53 -32.60 -22.94
N ALA A 728 9.99 -31.51 -22.35
CA ALA A 728 11.27 -31.44 -21.64
C ALA A 728 11.29 -32.35 -20.39
N ALA A 729 10.18 -32.41 -19.64
CA ALA A 729 10.00 -33.32 -18.51
C ALA A 729 9.99 -34.80 -18.94
N ALA A 730 9.38 -35.13 -20.09
CA ALA A 730 9.44 -36.49 -20.65
C ALA A 730 10.86 -36.88 -21.10
N ALA A 731 11.63 -35.94 -21.65
CA ALA A 731 13.02 -36.16 -22.04
C ALA A 731 13.95 -36.38 -20.81
N SER A 732 13.78 -35.62 -19.73
CA SER A 732 14.57 -35.80 -18.51
C SER A 732 14.19 -37.09 -17.73
N GLY A 733 12.91 -37.48 -17.75
CA GLY A 733 12.45 -38.76 -17.20
C GLY A 733 13.03 -39.98 -17.92
N THR A 734 13.12 -39.94 -19.25
CA THR A 734 13.77 -41.02 -20.03
C THR A 734 15.29 -41.04 -19.86
N ALA A 735 15.96 -39.89 -19.81
CA ALA A 735 17.40 -39.79 -19.55
C ALA A 735 17.80 -40.33 -18.16
N SER A 736 17.06 -39.98 -17.11
CA SER A 736 17.30 -40.46 -15.74
C SER A 736 17.04 -41.96 -15.59
N THR A 737 16.01 -42.50 -16.27
CA THR A 737 15.75 -43.95 -16.33
C THR A 737 16.90 -44.70 -17.02
N ALA A 738 17.44 -44.16 -18.13
CA ALA A 738 18.58 -44.74 -18.84
C ALA A 738 19.87 -44.71 -17.99
N ALA A 739 20.10 -43.62 -17.25
CA ALA A 739 21.24 -43.52 -16.32
C ALA A 739 21.15 -44.57 -15.20
N GLY A 740 19.99 -44.72 -14.56
CA GLY A 740 19.79 -45.72 -13.51
C GLY A 740 20.00 -47.16 -14.00
N ALA A 741 19.57 -47.48 -15.23
CA ALA A 741 19.82 -48.77 -15.86
C ALA A 741 21.33 -49.02 -16.12
N ALA A 742 22.08 -47.99 -16.52
CA ALA A 742 23.52 -48.08 -16.72
C ALA A 742 24.28 -48.28 -15.40
N THR A 743 23.88 -47.60 -14.31
CA THR A 743 24.50 -47.79 -12.99
C THR A 743 24.25 -49.21 -12.46
N GLY A 744 23.00 -49.69 -12.51
CA GLY A 744 22.67 -51.05 -12.06
C GLY A 744 23.37 -52.14 -12.86
N ALA A 745 23.65 -51.91 -14.15
CA ALA A 745 24.47 -52.82 -14.96
C ALA A 745 25.95 -52.82 -14.56
N ALA A 746 26.49 -51.66 -14.14
CA ALA A 746 27.87 -51.55 -13.63
C ALA A 746 28.02 -52.25 -12.26
N ASP A 747 27.07 -52.05 -11.35
CA ASP A 747 27.07 -52.71 -10.03
C ASP A 747 26.93 -54.24 -10.17
N ALA A 748 26.08 -54.71 -11.09
CA ALA A 748 25.96 -56.13 -11.40
C ALA A 748 27.23 -56.73 -12.02
N ALA A 749 27.97 -55.96 -12.82
CA ALA A 749 29.26 -56.39 -13.36
C ALA A 749 30.36 -56.43 -12.29
N ALA A 750 30.38 -55.46 -11.37
CA ALA A 750 31.31 -55.44 -10.24
C ALA A 750 31.07 -56.62 -9.28
N GLY A 751 29.80 -56.92 -8.97
CA GLY A 751 29.39 -58.05 -8.13
C GLY A 751 29.62 -59.44 -8.75
N ALA A 752 30.04 -59.52 -10.02
CA ALA A 752 30.42 -60.75 -10.71
C ALA A 752 31.95 -60.92 -10.86
N ALA A 753 32.75 -59.98 -10.33
CA ALA A 753 34.20 -59.91 -10.49
C ALA A 753 34.99 -60.02 -9.17
N GLY A 754 34.32 -60.35 -8.06
CA GLY A 754 34.90 -60.59 -6.72
C GLY A 754 34.33 -61.85 -6.08
#